data_AF-A0A1J3J0S2-F1
#
_entry.id   AF-A0A1J3J0S2-F1
#
_cell.length_a   1.000
_cell.length_b   1.000
_cell.length_c   1.000
_cell.angle_alpha   90.00
_cell.angle_beta   90.00
_cell.angle_gamma   90.00
#
_symmetry.space_group_name_H-M   'P 1'
#
loop_
_entity.id
_entity.type
_entity.pdbx_description
1 polymer ?
#
loop_
_entity_poly.entity_id
_entity_poly.type
_entity_poly.pdbx_seq_one_letter_code
_entity_poly.pdbx_strand_id
1 'polypeptide(L)'
;MSDDGGQMLLIYDDPSDHRSLSLDDASSTEESPDGNTLSLEAVHEAIPYIGQRFLTHDAAYEFYSTFAKRCGFSIRRHRTEGKDGVGKGLTRRYFVCHRAGNTPIKTLSEGKPQRNRRSSRCGCQAYLRISKITELGSIEWRVTGFANHHNHDLLEPNQVRFLPAYRSISDADKSRILMFSKTGISVQQMMRLMELEKCVEPGFLPFTEKDVRNLLQSFKKLDPEDENIDFLRMCQSIKEKDPNFKFEFTLDANDKLENIAWSYASSIQSYEIFGDAIVFDTTHRLSAVEMPLGIWVGVNNYGVPCFFGCVLLRDENLRSWSWALQAFIGFMNGKAPQTILTDHNMCLKEAIAGEMPTTKHALCIWMVVGKFPSWFNAGLGERYNDWKAEFYRLYHLESIEEFELGWRDMVNSFGLHTNRHINNLYASRSLWSLPYLRSHFLAGMTLSGRSKAINAFIQRFLSAQTRLAHFVEQVAVAVDFKDQATEQQTMQQNLQNISLKTGAPMESHAASVLTPFAFSKLQEQLVLAAHYASFQLDDGYLVRHHTKLDGGRKVYWVPQEGIISCSCQLFEFSGFLCRHALRVLSTGNCFQVPDRYLPLRWRRISTSFSKTFRSNAEDHGERVQFLQNLVSSLVSESSKSKDRLEIATEQTSILLSRIREQPVSSLALRDISSVQRNF
;
A
#
# COMPACT_ATOMS: atom_id res chain seq x y z
N MET A 1 -18.37 36.74 28.01
CA MET A 1 -19.33 36.55 26.90
C MET A 1 -19.00 37.55 25.82
N SER A 2 -19.31 37.20 24.57
CA SER A 2 -18.80 37.73 23.27
C SER A 2 -17.43 37.14 22.89
N ASP A 3 -17.39 35.98 22.24
CA ASP A 3 -17.42 35.71 20.78
C ASP A 3 -16.09 36.01 20.07
N ASP A 4 -15.36 34.93 19.73
CA ASP A 4 -14.95 34.64 18.35
C ASP A 4 -14.36 33.22 18.28
N GLY A 5 -15.23 32.24 18.05
CA GLY A 5 -14.93 30.84 17.86
C GLY A 5 -15.00 30.50 16.38
N GLY A 6 -13.89 30.02 15.82
CA GLY A 6 -13.68 29.81 14.40
C GLY A 6 -14.74 28.95 13.71
N GLN A 7 -15.26 29.49 12.61
CA GLN A 7 -16.11 28.81 11.64
C GLN A 7 -15.22 28.19 10.55
N MET A 8 -15.10 26.87 10.53
CA MET A 8 -14.62 26.14 9.35
C MET A 8 -15.62 25.02 9.06
N LEU A 9 -16.65 25.39 8.29
CA LEU A 9 -17.70 24.51 7.82
C LEU A 9 -17.12 23.54 6.77
N LEU A 10 -17.37 22.24 6.98
CA LEU A 10 -17.11 21.18 6.01
C LEU A 10 -18.28 21.12 5.04
N ILE A 11 -18.06 21.46 3.77
CA ILE A 11 -19.00 21.21 2.68
C ILE A 11 -18.64 19.85 2.07
N TYR A 12 -19.60 18.92 2.12
CA TYR A 12 -19.62 17.70 1.33
C TYR A 12 -20.19 18.05 -0.05
N ASP A 13 -19.44 17.81 -1.12
CA ASP A 13 -19.97 17.81 -2.49
C ASP A 13 -20.17 16.37 -2.97
N ASP A 14 -21.42 16.09 -3.30
CA ASP A 14 -22.01 14.90 -3.88
C ASP A 14 -22.00 15.03 -5.42
N PRO A 15 -21.44 14.09 -6.20
CA PRO A 15 -21.46 14.18 -7.65
C PRO A 15 -22.61 13.34 -8.21
N SER A 16 -23.81 13.89 -8.18
CA SER A 16 -24.87 13.51 -9.12
C SER A 16 -25.63 14.76 -9.54
N ASP A 17 -25.31 15.33 -10.69
CA ASP A 17 -26.37 15.71 -11.60
C ASP A 17 -25.93 15.95 -13.04
N HIS A 18 -26.86 15.57 -13.90
CA HIS A 18 -26.83 15.61 -15.34
C HIS A 18 -26.59 17.04 -15.88
N ARG A 19 -25.67 17.17 -16.83
CA ARG A 19 -25.70 18.28 -17.79
C ARG A 19 -25.47 17.78 -19.21
N SER A 20 -26.59 17.62 -19.89
CA SER A 20 -26.74 17.65 -21.33
C SER A 20 -26.06 18.89 -21.92
N LEU A 21 -25.15 18.67 -22.85
CA LEU A 21 -24.65 19.70 -23.76
C LEU A 21 -24.96 19.24 -25.19
N SER A 22 -25.96 19.90 -25.76
CA SER A 22 -26.25 19.94 -27.18
C SER A 22 -25.10 20.63 -27.91
N LEU A 23 -24.59 20.00 -28.96
CA LEU A 23 -23.74 20.64 -29.95
C LEU A 23 -24.40 20.43 -31.31
N ASP A 24 -24.87 21.54 -31.85
CA ASP A 24 -25.50 21.67 -33.15
C ASP A 24 -24.51 21.40 -34.30
N ASP A 25 -25.14 21.05 -35.43
CA ASP A 25 -24.59 20.84 -36.76
C ASP A 25 -23.54 21.88 -37.20
N ALA A 26 -22.48 21.36 -37.82
CA ALA A 26 -21.82 22.02 -38.94
C ALA A 26 -21.26 20.96 -39.89
N SER A 27 -21.96 20.81 -41.01
CA SER A 27 -21.53 20.04 -42.18
C SER A 27 -20.30 20.67 -42.83
N SER A 28 -19.37 19.84 -43.27
CA SER A 28 -18.57 20.11 -44.48
C SER A 28 -18.08 18.80 -45.08
N THR A 29 -18.73 18.45 -46.18
CA THR A 29 -18.34 17.44 -47.16
C THR A 29 -17.15 17.95 -47.98
N GLU A 30 -16.10 17.14 -48.10
CA GLU A 30 -15.25 17.11 -49.30
C GLU A 30 -15.04 15.64 -49.73
N GLU A 31 -15.60 15.30 -50.89
CA GLU A 31 -15.20 14.17 -51.74
C GLU A 31 -13.94 14.62 -52.52
N SER A 32 -12.92 13.83 -52.84
CA SER A 32 -12.80 12.58 -53.63
C SER A 32 -11.27 12.33 -53.84
N PRO A 33 -10.74 11.42 -54.71
CA PRO A 33 -11.32 10.27 -55.42
C PRO A 33 -10.46 8.98 -55.38
N ASP A 34 -11.11 7.87 -55.78
CA ASP A 34 -10.63 6.69 -56.53
C ASP A 34 -9.27 6.01 -56.27
N GLY A 35 -9.35 4.67 -56.21
CA GLY A 35 -8.34 3.81 -56.83
C GLY A 35 -8.06 2.49 -56.11
N ASN A 36 -8.90 1.47 -56.30
CA ASN A 36 -8.46 0.20 -56.89
C ASN A 36 -9.60 -0.82 -57.01
N THR A 37 -10.20 -0.78 -58.18
CA THR A 37 -10.85 -1.89 -58.87
C THR A 37 -9.90 -3.08 -58.95
N LEU A 38 -10.07 -4.07 -58.07
CA LEU A 38 -9.55 -5.42 -58.29
C LEU A 38 -10.66 -6.45 -58.07
N SER A 39 -11.25 -6.82 -59.21
CA SER A 39 -11.90 -8.09 -59.55
C SER A 39 -12.97 -8.65 -58.62
N LEU A 40 -14.21 -8.48 -59.06
CA LEU A 40 -15.41 -9.27 -58.71
C LEU A 40 -15.30 -10.79 -59.02
N GLU A 41 -14.11 -11.33 -59.29
CA GLU A 41 -13.90 -12.73 -59.72
C GLU A 41 -13.51 -13.68 -58.56
N ALA A 42 -13.30 -13.18 -57.34
CA ALA A 42 -13.01 -14.03 -56.16
C ALA A 42 -14.27 -14.51 -55.40
N VAL A 43 -15.47 -14.25 -55.91
CA VAL A 43 -16.74 -14.58 -55.21
C VAL A 43 -17.11 -16.08 -55.35
N HIS A 44 -16.49 -16.80 -56.28
CA HIS A 44 -16.78 -18.22 -56.53
C HIS A 44 -16.07 -19.23 -55.60
N GLU A 45 -15.25 -18.81 -54.64
CA GLU A 45 -14.47 -19.74 -53.79
C GLU A 45 -15.10 -20.13 -52.43
N ALA A 46 -16.32 -19.68 -52.10
CA ALA A 46 -16.78 -19.78 -50.71
C ALA A 46 -17.83 -20.86 -50.39
N ILE A 47 -18.44 -21.54 -51.37
CA ILE A 47 -19.49 -22.54 -51.09
C ILE A 47 -18.88 -23.96 -51.13
N PRO A 48 -18.98 -24.76 -50.05
CA PRO A 48 -18.53 -26.14 -50.06
C PRO A 48 -19.20 -26.96 -51.17
N TYR A 49 -18.44 -27.78 -51.89
CA TYR A 49 -18.97 -28.64 -52.95
C TYR A 49 -18.50 -30.10 -52.80
N ILE A 50 -19.29 -31.03 -53.32
CA ILE A 50 -18.95 -32.45 -53.29
C ILE A 50 -17.73 -32.69 -54.18
N GLY A 51 -16.71 -33.35 -53.64
CA GLY A 51 -15.44 -33.58 -54.33
C GLY A 51 -14.31 -32.65 -53.90
N GLN A 52 -14.60 -31.57 -53.16
CA GLN A 52 -13.59 -30.64 -52.64
C GLN A 52 -12.58 -31.37 -51.73
N ARG A 53 -11.29 -31.06 -51.88
CA ARG A 53 -10.16 -31.78 -51.25
C ARG A 53 -9.49 -30.94 -50.17
N PHE A 54 -9.08 -31.60 -49.10
CA PHE A 54 -8.34 -31.01 -47.98
C PHE A 54 -7.22 -31.95 -47.54
N LEU A 55 -6.08 -31.38 -47.16
CA LEU A 55 -4.94 -32.15 -46.65
C LEU A 55 -5.26 -32.81 -45.29
N THR A 56 -6.02 -32.11 -44.45
CA THR A 56 -6.40 -32.59 -43.11
C THR A 56 -7.87 -32.35 -42.85
N HIS A 57 -8.46 -33.13 -41.94
CA HIS A 57 -9.83 -32.87 -41.50
C HIS A 57 -9.96 -31.54 -40.75
N ASP A 58 -8.87 -31.01 -40.18
CA ASP A 58 -8.88 -29.71 -39.50
C ASP A 58 -8.86 -28.55 -40.50
N ALA A 59 -8.15 -28.67 -41.62
CA ALA A 59 -8.26 -27.72 -42.72
C ALA A 59 -9.70 -27.67 -43.27
N ALA A 60 -10.36 -28.83 -43.40
CA ALA A 60 -11.77 -28.90 -43.78
C ALA A 60 -12.71 -28.29 -42.71
N TYR A 61 -12.38 -28.45 -41.43
CA TYR A 61 -13.13 -27.85 -40.33
C TYR A 61 -13.03 -26.34 -40.36
N GLU A 62 -11.82 -25.78 -40.52
CA GLU A 62 -11.61 -24.33 -40.59
C GLU A 62 -12.31 -23.72 -41.80
N PHE A 63 -12.17 -24.34 -42.97
CA PHE A 63 -12.89 -23.91 -44.18
C PHE A 63 -14.41 -23.84 -43.95
N TYR A 64 -14.99 -24.92 -43.39
CA TYR A 64 -16.43 -24.95 -43.14
C TYR A 64 -16.85 -24.01 -41.99
N SER A 65 -15.98 -23.77 -41.01
CA SER A 65 -16.17 -22.80 -39.94
C SER A 65 -16.23 -21.37 -40.49
N THR A 66 -15.34 -21.03 -41.42
CA THR A 66 -15.35 -19.73 -42.12
C THR A 66 -16.63 -19.56 -42.95
N PHE A 67 -17.02 -20.59 -43.71
CA PHE A 67 -18.29 -20.59 -44.44
C PHE A 67 -19.49 -20.39 -43.49
N ALA A 68 -19.56 -21.18 -42.42
CA ALA A 68 -20.65 -21.10 -41.45
C ALA A 68 -20.76 -19.72 -40.80
N LYS A 69 -19.61 -19.11 -40.45
CA LYS A 69 -19.55 -17.76 -39.89
C LYS A 69 -20.13 -16.72 -40.86
N ARG A 70 -19.77 -16.79 -42.15
CA ARG A 70 -20.31 -15.90 -43.19
C ARG A 70 -21.81 -16.10 -43.39
N CYS A 71 -22.28 -17.35 -43.28
CA CYS A 71 -23.68 -17.71 -43.45
C CYS A 71 -24.53 -17.61 -42.17
N GLY A 72 -24.05 -17.01 -41.08
CA GLY A 72 -24.93 -16.76 -39.93
C GLY A 72 -25.05 -17.87 -38.89
N PHE A 73 -24.21 -18.93 -38.93
CA PHE A 73 -24.28 -20.03 -37.98
C PHE A 73 -22.90 -20.47 -37.47
N SER A 74 -22.88 -21.46 -36.56
CA SER A 74 -21.65 -22.11 -36.09
C SER A 74 -21.77 -23.61 -36.20
N ILE A 75 -20.62 -24.27 -36.30
CA ILE A 75 -20.53 -25.72 -36.53
C ILE A 75 -20.00 -26.44 -35.29
N ARG A 76 -20.24 -27.75 -35.24
CA ARG A 76 -19.64 -28.66 -34.26
C ARG A 76 -19.25 -29.97 -34.95
N ARG A 77 -18.22 -30.64 -34.43
CA ARG A 77 -17.87 -32.02 -34.83
C ARG A 77 -18.94 -32.97 -34.30
N HIS A 78 -19.57 -33.76 -35.19
CA HIS A 78 -20.52 -34.80 -34.82
C HIS A 78 -19.77 -36.09 -34.45
N ARG A 79 -20.38 -36.95 -33.61
CA ARG A 79 -19.85 -38.29 -33.32
C ARG A 79 -19.71 -39.07 -34.61
N THR A 80 -18.60 -39.79 -34.72
CA THR A 80 -18.21 -40.53 -35.90
C THR A 80 -18.46 -42.01 -35.63
N GLU A 81 -19.28 -42.66 -36.44
CA GLU A 81 -19.36 -44.12 -36.48
C GLU A 81 -18.20 -44.61 -37.36
N GLY A 82 -17.31 -45.40 -36.77
CA GLY A 82 -16.38 -46.20 -37.57
C GLY A 82 -17.20 -47.23 -38.35
N LYS A 83 -16.74 -47.62 -39.55
CA LYS A 83 -17.28 -48.84 -40.18
C LYS A 83 -16.84 -50.03 -39.32
N ASP A 84 -17.79 -50.87 -38.93
CA ASP A 84 -17.49 -52.17 -38.32
C ASP A 84 -16.54 -52.94 -39.26
N GLY A 85 -15.43 -53.46 -38.70
CA GLY A 85 -14.49 -54.31 -39.42
C GLY A 85 -13.30 -53.64 -40.10
N VAL A 86 -13.09 -52.32 -40.00
CA VAL A 86 -11.85 -51.66 -40.46
C VAL A 86 -11.20 -50.92 -39.30
N GLY A 87 -9.90 -51.15 -39.08
CA GLY A 87 -9.12 -50.75 -37.91
C GLY A 87 -9.31 -49.29 -37.45
N LYS A 88 -8.99 -49.06 -36.17
CA LYS A 88 -9.17 -47.85 -35.31
C LYS A 88 -8.67 -46.51 -35.88
N GLY A 89 -9.03 -46.15 -37.10
CA GLY A 89 -8.66 -44.93 -37.78
C GLY A 89 -9.88 -44.11 -38.17
N LEU A 90 -9.76 -42.79 -38.09
CA LEU A 90 -10.81 -41.89 -38.52
C LEU A 90 -10.95 -41.94 -40.05
N THR A 91 -12.04 -42.52 -40.55
CA THR A 91 -12.30 -42.69 -42.00
C THR A 91 -13.32 -41.70 -42.54
N ARG A 92 -14.12 -41.08 -41.67
CA ARG A 92 -15.20 -40.15 -42.02
C ARG A 92 -15.33 -39.08 -40.95
N ARG A 93 -15.82 -37.88 -41.27
CA ARG A 93 -16.22 -36.86 -40.30
C ARG A 93 -17.46 -36.13 -40.78
N TYR A 94 -18.28 -35.73 -39.81
CA TYR A 94 -19.42 -34.85 -40.03
C TYR A 94 -19.20 -33.58 -39.22
N PHE A 95 -19.29 -32.44 -39.89
CA PHE A 95 -19.40 -31.13 -39.27
C PHE A 95 -20.85 -30.70 -39.44
N VAL A 96 -21.55 -30.45 -38.34
CA VAL A 96 -22.99 -30.17 -38.36
C VAL A 96 -23.24 -28.79 -37.76
N CYS A 97 -24.38 -28.17 -38.08
CA CYS A 97 -24.82 -26.97 -37.38
C CYS A 97 -24.83 -27.20 -35.86
N HIS A 98 -24.48 -26.18 -35.08
CA HIS A 98 -24.49 -26.25 -33.62
C HIS A 98 -25.85 -26.68 -33.06
N ARG A 99 -26.95 -26.29 -33.74
CA ARG A 99 -28.35 -26.63 -33.39
C ARG A 99 -28.81 -27.98 -33.95
N ALA A 100 -27.91 -28.76 -34.57
CA ALA A 100 -28.23 -30.05 -35.16
C ALA A 100 -28.51 -31.16 -34.13
N GLY A 101 -29.39 -32.08 -34.52
CA GLY A 101 -29.85 -33.22 -33.72
C GLY A 101 -30.84 -32.82 -32.62
N ASN A 102 -31.26 -33.79 -31.81
CA ASN A 102 -32.16 -33.57 -30.69
C ASN A 102 -31.39 -33.48 -29.37
N THR A 103 -32.04 -32.92 -28.35
CA THR A 103 -31.50 -32.87 -26.99
C THR A 103 -31.46 -34.30 -26.43
N PRO A 104 -30.28 -34.81 -26.04
CA PRO A 104 -30.23 -36.13 -25.42
C PRO A 104 -31.02 -36.12 -24.11
N ILE A 105 -31.81 -37.17 -23.88
CA ILE A 105 -32.56 -37.36 -22.63
C ILE A 105 -31.54 -37.40 -21.49
N LYS A 106 -31.65 -36.47 -20.54
CA LYS A 106 -30.78 -36.44 -19.36
C LYS A 106 -31.23 -37.55 -18.41
N THR A 107 -30.39 -38.54 -18.18
CA THR A 107 -30.53 -39.41 -16.99
C THR A 107 -30.21 -38.58 -15.76
N LEU A 108 -31.16 -38.54 -14.81
CA LEU A 108 -30.97 -37.89 -13.51
C LEU A 108 -29.92 -38.70 -12.74
N SER A 109 -28.74 -38.10 -12.52
CA SER A 109 -27.75 -38.62 -11.58
C SER A 109 -27.86 -37.78 -10.32
N GLU A 110 -28.26 -38.41 -9.22
CA GLU A 110 -28.22 -37.77 -7.90
C GLU A 110 -26.78 -37.40 -7.57
N GLY A 111 -26.55 -36.15 -7.13
CA GLY A 111 -25.26 -35.70 -6.58
C GLY A 111 -24.47 -34.64 -7.36
N LYS A 112 -24.94 -34.12 -8.51
CA LYS A 112 -24.30 -32.95 -9.16
C LYS A 112 -25.30 -31.82 -9.42
N PRO A 113 -25.07 -30.58 -8.95
CA PRO A 113 -25.92 -29.44 -9.28
C PRO A 113 -25.91 -29.20 -10.79
N GLN A 114 -27.01 -29.53 -11.45
CA GLN A 114 -27.12 -29.43 -12.90
C GLN A 114 -27.62 -28.04 -13.29
N ARG A 115 -26.82 -27.27 -14.04
CA ARG A 115 -27.28 -25.98 -14.59
C ARG A 115 -28.50 -26.22 -15.50
N ASN A 116 -29.61 -25.54 -15.22
CA ASN A 116 -30.84 -25.52 -16.02
C ASN A 116 -30.64 -24.77 -17.36
N ARG A 117 -29.79 -25.30 -18.24
CA ARG A 117 -29.62 -24.77 -19.60
C ARG A 117 -30.53 -25.54 -20.55
N ARG A 118 -31.55 -24.87 -21.10
CA ARG A 118 -32.32 -25.39 -22.25
C ARG A 118 -31.36 -25.58 -23.42
N SER A 119 -31.44 -26.73 -24.08
CA SER A 119 -30.58 -27.05 -25.23
C SER A 119 -30.96 -26.19 -26.43
N SER A 120 -29.97 -25.74 -27.19
CA SER A 120 -30.16 -24.95 -28.42
C SER A 120 -30.51 -25.81 -29.65
N ARG A 121 -30.53 -27.14 -29.48
CA ARG A 121 -30.77 -28.11 -30.53
C ARG A 121 -32.23 -28.14 -30.97
N CYS A 122 -32.47 -28.00 -32.27
CA CYS A 122 -33.79 -27.97 -32.89
C CYS A 122 -33.92 -28.99 -34.04
N GLY A 123 -33.05 -30.00 -34.10
CA GLY A 123 -33.08 -30.99 -35.17
C GLY A 123 -32.58 -30.49 -36.52
N CYS A 124 -31.79 -29.40 -36.55
CA CYS A 124 -31.22 -28.87 -37.80
C CYS A 124 -30.41 -29.95 -38.54
N GLN A 125 -30.59 -30.01 -39.88
CA GLN A 125 -29.98 -31.01 -40.75
C GLN A 125 -28.84 -30.46 -41.61
N ALA A 126 -28.39 -29.22 -41.37
CA ALA A 126 -27.25 -28.68 -42.08
C ALA A 126 -25.95 -29.40 -41.67
N TYR A 127 -25.18 -29.87 -42.66
CA TYR A 127 -23.92 -30.58 -42.45
C TYR A 127 -22.94 -30.46 -43.63
N LEU A 128 -21.65 -30.66 -43.32
CA LEU A 128 -20.58 -31.01 -44.24
C LEU A 128 -20.00 -32.37 -43.83
N ARG A 129 -19.87 -33.27 -44.80
CA ARG A 129 -19.37 -34.62 -44.61
C ARG A 129 -18.12 -34.84 -45.43
N ILE A 130 -17.04 -35.24 -44.76
CA ILE A 130 -15.77 -35.57 -45.38
C ILE A 130 -15.43 -37.05 -45.15
N SER A 131 -14.76 -37.66 -46.11
CA SER A 131 -14.23 -39.02 -46.01
C SER A 131 -12.74 -39.02 -46.33
N LYS A 132 -11.99 -39.87 -45.64
CA LYS A 132 -10.58 -40.13 -45.91
C LYS A 132 -10.49 -40.98 -47.18
N ILE A 133 -9.73 -40.51 -48.15
CA ILE A 133 -9.43 -41.23 -49.39
C ILE A 133 -7.91 -41.44 -49.43
N THR A 134 -7.49 -42.61 -49.89
CA THR A 134 -6.07 -42.92 -50.10
C THR A 134 -5.91 -43.22 -51.58
N GLU A 135 -5.44 -42.24 -52.34
CA GLU A 135 -5.12 -42.35 -53.77
C GLU A 135 -3.59 -42.19 -53.92
N LEU A 136 -2.94 -43.13 -54.62
CA LEU A 136 -1.50 -43.11 -54.93
C LEU A 136 -0.55 -42.99 -53.70
N GLY A 137 -0.97 -43.48 -52.53
CA GLY A 137 -0.17 -43.41 -51.30
C GLY A 137 -0.28 -42.09 -50.53
N SER A 138 -0.98 -41.09 -51.08
CA SER A 138 -1.30 -39.83 -50.38
C SER A 138 -2.65 -39.94 -49.66
N ILE A 139 -2.70 -39.46 -48.42
CA ILE A 139 -3.94 -39.37 -47.64
C ILE A 139 -4.55 -38.00 -47.91
N GLU A 140 -5.78 -37.98 -48.41
CA GLU A 140 -6.55 -36.75 -48.57
C GLU A 140 -7.97 -36.89 -47.98
N TRP A 141 -8.55 -35.77 -47.61
CA TRP A 141 -9.93 -35.67 -47.13
C TRP A 141 -10.79 -35.05 -48.21
N ARG A 142 -11.83 -35.78 -48.65
CA ARG A 142 -12.73 -35.32 -49.72
C ARG A 142 -14.13 -35.09 -49.18
N VAL A 143 -14.78 -34.00 -49.57
CA VAL A 143 -16.19 -33.75 -49.26
C VAL A 143 -17.04 -34.78 -50.00
N THR A 144 -17.77 -35.60 -49.25
CA THR A 144 -18.68 -36.63 -49.78
C THR A 144 -20.15 -36.30 -49.56
N GLY A 145 -20.47 -35.20 -48.89
CA GLY A 145 -21.84 -34.73 -48.72
C GLY A 145 -21.89 -33.33 -48.12
N PHE A 146 -22.85 -32.53 -48.57
CA PHE A 146 -23.05 -31.16 -48.10
C PHE A 146 -24.55 -30.83 -48.18
N ALA A 147 -25.09 -30.27 -47.10
CA ALA A 147 -26.45 -29.74 -47.06
C ALA A 147 -26.44 -28.45 -46.23
N ASN A 148 -26.90 -27.34 -46.80
CA ASN A 148 -26.97 -26.03 -46.13
C ASN A 148 -28.41 -25.58 -45.86
N HIS A 149 -29.32 -26.53 -45.66
CA HIS A 149 -30.70 -26.23 -45.30
C HIS A 149 -30.84 -26.17 -43.77
N HIS A 150 -31.31 -25.04 -43.26
CA HIS A 150 -31.51 -24.79 -41.82
C HIS A 150 -33.01 -24.67 -41.54
N ASN A 151 -33.44 -25.23 -40.41
CA ASN A 151 -34.83 -25.14 -39.92
C ASN A 151 -34.99 -24.06 -38.84
N HIS A 152 -34.07 -23.10 -38.81
CA HIS A 152 -34.04 -21.99 -37.88
C HIS A 152 -33.41 -20.79 -38.58
N ASP A 153 -33.73 -19.59 -38.11
CA ASP A 153 -33.14 -18.37 -38.64
C ASP A 153 -31.62 -18.36 -38.45
N LEU A 154 -30.94 -17.79 -39.44
CA LEU A 154 -29.51 -17.54 -39.43
C LEU A 154 -29.27 -16.13 -38.87
N LEU A 155 -28.13 -15.94 -38.21
CA LEU A 155 -27.80 -14.66 -37.57
C LEU A 155 -27.19 -13.68 -38.57
N GLU A 156 -27.48 -12.41 -38.36
CA GLU A 156 -26.82 -11.31 -39.09
C GLU A 156 -25.32 -11.22 -38.74
N PRO A 157 -24.45 -10.71 -39.64
CA PRO A 157 -23.01 -10.64 -39.40
C PRO A 157 -22.61 -9.99 -38.06
N ASN A 158 -23.34 -8.96 -37.62
CA ASN A 158 -23.13 -8.27 -36.34
C ASN A 158 -23.55 -9.10 -35.10
N GLN A 159 -24.41 -10.11 -35.28
CA GLN A 159 -24.88 -11.02 -34.23
C GLN A 159 -24.03 -12.29 -34.15
N VAL A 160 -23.55 -12.80 -35.30
CA VAL A 160 -22.73 -14.02 -35.39
C VAL A 160 -21.52 -13.97 -34.47
N ARG A 161 -20.86 -12.81 -34.36
CA ARG A 161 -19.65 -12.61 -33.54
C ARG A 161 -19.84 -12.99 -32.06
N PHE A 162 -21.07 -12.96 -31.56
CA PHE A 162 -21.37 -13.30 -30.17
C PHE A 162 -21.57 -14.81 -29.93
N LEU A 163 -21.56 -15.65 -30.97
CA LEU A 163 -21.64 -17.09 -30.80
C LEU A 163 -20.38 -17.61 -30.08
N PRO A 164 -20.51 -18.54 -29.11
CA PRO A 164 -19.37 -19.08 -28.36
C PRO A 164 -18.23 -19.63 -29.22
N ALA A 165 -18.53 -20.14 -30.42
CA ALA A 165 -17.52 -20.66 -31.34
C ALA A 165 -16.60 -19.57 -31.93
N TYR A 166 -17.05 -18.31 -31.93
CA TYR A 166 -16.31 -17.18 -32.48
C TYR A 166 -15.83 -16.21 -31.39
N ARG A 167 -16.13 -16.50 -30.13
CA ARG A 167 -15.64 -15.75 -28.97
C ARG A 167 -14.38 -16.41 -28.42
N SER A 168 -13.22 -15.95 -28.86
CA SER A 168 -11.92 -16.52 -28.48
C SER A 168 -10.98 -15.46 -27.95
N ILE A 169 -10.27 -15.78 -26.86
CA ILE A 169 -9.23 -14.94 -26.27
C ILE A 169 -7.90 -15.56 -26.65
N SER A 170 -7.07 -14.85 -27.40
CA SER A 170 -5.73 -15.33 -27.78
C SER A 170 -4.81 -15.45 -26.57
N ASP A 171 -3.74 -16.25 -26.64
CA ASP A 171 -2.83 -16.40 -25.49
C ASP A 171 -2.08 -15.11 -25.13
N ALA A 172 -1.79 -14.27 -26.14
CA ALA A 172 -1.27 -12.92 -25.92
C ALA A 172 -2.28 -12.06 -25.14
N ASP A 173 -3.57 -12.08 -25.53
CA ASP A 173 -4.63 -11.35 -24.82
C ASP A 173 -4.84 -11.88 -23.41
N LYS A 174 -4.80 -13.20 -23.21
CA LYS A 174 -4.88 -13.80 -21.86
C LYS A 174 -3.77 -13.25 -20.97
N SER A 175 -2.53 -13.20 -21.47
CA SER A 175 -1.38 -12.67 -20.74
C SER A 175 -1.55 -11.18 -20.39
N ARG A 176 -2.06 -10.39 -21.34
CA ARG A 176 -2.38 -8.96 -21.16
C ARG A 176 -3.46 -8.75 -20.10
N ILE A 177 -4.56 -9.50 -20.18
CA ILE A 177 -5.68 -9.47 -19.23
C ILE A 177 -5.18 -9.84 -17.82
N LEU A 178 -4.33 -10.85 -17.71
CA LEU A 178 -3.73 -11.24 -16.43
C LEU A 178 -2.84 -10.14 -15.85
N MET A 179 -2.04 -9.48 -16.69
CA MET A 179 -1.24 -8.33 -16.27
C MET A 179 -2.12 -7.20 -15.74
N PHE A 180 -3.17 -6.80 -16.46
CA PHE A 180 -4.09 -5.77 -15.99
C PHE A 180 -4.85 -6.17 -14.71
N SER A 181 -5.16 -7.46 -14.55
CA SER A 181 -5.75 -7.97 -13.32
C SER A 181 -4.81 -7.85 -12.13
N LYS A 182 -3.51 -8.07 -12.32
CA LYS A 182 -2.49 -7.91 -11.25
C LYS A 182 -2.37 -6.45 -10.79
N THR A 183 -2.65 -5.49 -11.68
CA THR A 183 -2.62 -4.06 -11.37
C THR A 183 -3.96 -3.51 -10.88
N GLY A 184 -4.97 -4.36 -10.64
CA GLY A 184 -6.26 -3.97 -10.07
C GLY A 184 -7.21 -3.21 -11.02
N ILE A 185 -6.93 -3.23 -12.33
CA ILE A 185 -7.75 -2.55 -13.35
C ILE A 185 -9.11 -3.25 -13.45
N SER A 186 -10.21 -2.50 -13.56
CA SER A 186 -11.54 -3.10 -13.70
C SER A 186 -11.69 -3.79 -15.05
N VAL A 187 -12.52 -4.84 -15.14
CA VAL A 187 -12.72 -5.56 -16.43
C VAL A 187 -13.19 -4.60 -17.53
N GLN A 188 -14.02 -3.61 -17.20
CA GLN A 188 -14.46 -2.59 -18.15
C GLN A 188 -13.30 -1.74 -18.67
N GLN A 189 -12.37 -1.33 -17.79
CA GLN A 189 -11.15 -0.61 -18.18
C GLN A 189 -10.21 -1.50 -19.00
N MET A 190 -10.07 -2.79 -18.66
CA MET A 190 -9.27 -3.74 -19.43
C MET A 190 -9.77 -3.85 -20.87
N MET A 191 -11.09 -3.99 -21.03
CA MET A 191 -11.73 -4.05 -22.35
C MET A 191 -11.38 -2.79 -23.15
N ARG A 192 -11.51 -1.60 -22.54
CA ARG A 192 -11.21 -0.34 -23.21
C ARG A 192 -9.74 -0.19 -23.60
N LEU A 193 -8.82 -0.56 -22.71
CA LEU A 193 -7.38 -0.50 -22.98
C LEU A 193 -7.00 -1.41 -24.15
N MET A 194 -7.51 -2.64 -24.17
CA MET A 194 -7.25 -3.56 -25.27
C MET A 194 -7.87 -3.12 -26.60
N GLU A 195 -9.05 -2.47 -26.57
CA GLU A 195 -9.64 -1.87 -27.77
C GLU A 195 -8.71 -0.82 -28.37
N LEU A 196 -8.15 0.06 -27.53
CA LEU A 196 -7.18 1.09 -27.93
C LEU A 196 -5.89 0.46 -28.48
N GLU A 197 -5.34 -0.53 -27.78
CA GLU A 197 -4.09 -1.20 -28.16
C GLU A 197 -4.19 -1.95 -29.48
N LYS A 198 -5.38 -2.47 -29.80
CA LYS A 198 -5.65 -3.16 -31.05
C LYS A 198 -6.21 -2.26 -32.14
N CYS A 199 -6.39 -0.98 -31.85
CA CYS A 199 -6.99 0.01 -32.75
C CYS A 199 -8.36 -0.45 -33.30
N VAL A 200 -9.21 -1.02 -32.42
CA VAL A 200 -10.57 -1.45 -32.78
C VAL A 200 -11.62 -0.56 -32.10
N GLU A 201 -12.77 -0.41 -32.75
CA GLU A 201 -13.90 0.32 -32.17
C GLU A 201 -14.45 -0.35 -30.90
N PRO A 202 -15.02 0.44 -29.96
CA PRO A 202 -15.62 -0.12 -28.76
C PRO A 202 -16.66 -1.20 -29.05
N GLY A 203 -16.51 -2.36 -28.41
CA GLY A 203 -17.37 -3.52 -28.59
C GLY A 203 -17.03 -4.43 -29.78
N PHE A 204 -15.96 -4.17 -30.53
CA PHE A 204 -15.51 -5.00 -31.66
C PHE A 204 -14.41 -6.02 -31.32
N LEU A 205 -14.03 -6.15 -30.06
CA LEU A 205 -13.13 -7.22 -29.62
C LEU A 205 -13.74 -8.60 -29.90
N PRO A 206 -12.91 -9.63 -30.19
CA PRO A 206 -13.38 -10.98 -30.49
C PRO A 206 -13.91 -11.74 -29.26
N PHE A 207 -14.09 -11.08 -28.13
CA PHE A 207 -14.60 -11.64 -26.89
C PHE A 207 -15.27 -10.56 -26.06
N THR A 208 -16.09 -10.98 -25.11
CA THR A 208 -16.92 -10.08 -24.30
C THR A 208 -16.36 -9.92 -22.89
N GLU A 209 -16.84 -8.90 -22.19
CA GLU A 209 -16.55 -8.68 -20.77
C GLU A 209 -16.86 -9.92 -19.91
N LYS A 210 -17.90 -10.68 -20.26
CA LYS A 210 -18.26 -11.94 -19.62
C LYS A 210 -17.19 -13.02 -19.83
N ASP A 211 -16.57 -13.07 -21.00
CA ASP A 211 -15.51 -14.03 -21.31
C ASP A 211 -14.24 -13.70 -20.52
N VAL A 212 -13.91 -12.41 -20.39
CA VAL A 212 -12.82 -11.95 -19.51
C VAL A 212 -13.10 -12.29 -18.05
N ARG A 213 -14.32 -12.05 -17.55
CA ARG A 213 -14.72 -12.47 -16.20
C ARG A 213 -14.61 -13.99 -16.00
N ASN A 214 -15.05 -14.78 -16.96
CA ASN A 214 -14.93 -16.24 -16.91
C ASN A 214 -13.46 -16.70 -16.92
N LEU A 215 -12.62 -16.05 -17.73
CA LEU A 215 -11.17 -16.31 -17.77
C LEU A 215 -10.55 -16.02 -16.41
N LEU A 216 -10.75 -14.83 -15.86
CA LEU A 216 -10.27 -14.46 -14.52
C LEU A 216 -10.80 -15.42 -13.45
N GLN A 217 -12.06 -15.84 -13.54
CA GLN A 217 -12.64 -16.83 -12.62
C GLN A 217 -12.01 -18.21 -12.77
N SER A 218 -11.62 -18.62 -13.99
CA SER A 218 -10.91 -19.89 -14.19
C SER A 218 -9.52 -19.87 -13.53
N PHE A 219 -8.87 -18.72 -13.48
CA PHE A 219 -7.63 -18.51 -12.72
C PHE A 219 -7.83 -18.33 -11.21
N LYS A 220 -9.07 -18.10 -10.73
CA LYS A 220 -9.42 -18.07 -9.30
C LYS A 220 -9.72 -19.47 -8.73
N LYS A 221 -9.81 -20.50 -9.58
CA LYS A 221 -10.02 -21.90 -9.16
C LYS A 221 -8.71 -22.63 -8.83
N LEU A 222 -7.72 -21.91 -8.30
CA LEU A 222 -6.56 -22.53 -7.67
C LEU A 222 -6.91 -22.77 -6.18
N ASP A 223 -6.47 -23.90 -5.65
CA ASP A 223 -6.73 -24.26 -4.26
C ASP A 223 -6.07 -23.21 -3.34
N PRO A 224 -6.69 -22.75 -2.24
CA PRO A 224 -6.03 -21.87 -1.27
C PRO A 224 -4.67 -22.40 -0.78
N GLU A 225 -4.45 -23.71 -0.88
CA GLU A 225 -3.15 -24.34 -0.59
C GLU A 225 -2.04 -23.93 -1.57
N ASP A 226 -2.35 -23.75 -2.86
CA ASP A 226 -1.38 -23.26 -3.85
C ASP A 226 -0.99 -21.80 -3.57
N GLU A 227 -1.91 -20.97 -3.06
CA GLU A 227 -1.64 -19.55 -2.77
C GLU A 227 -0.68 -19.35 -1.58
N ASN A 228 -0.78 -20.18 -0.54
CA ASN A 228 0.12 -20.12 0.62
C ASN A 228 1.56 -20.54 0.25
N ILE A 229 1.70 -21.59 -0.57
CA ILE A 229 3.00 -22.06 -1.05
C ILE A 229 3.64 -21.01 -1.96
N ASP A 230 2.86 -20.40 -2.86
CA ASP A 230 3.35 -19.34 -3.73
C ASP A 230 3.75 -18.08 -2.94
N PHE A 231 3.04 -17.76 -1.86
CA PHE A 231 3.41 -16.67 -0.95
C PHE A 231 4.75 -16.91 -0.26
N LEU A 232 4.95 -18.11 0.30
CA LEU A 232 6.23 -18.48 0.94
C LEU A 232 7.38 -18.47 -0.07
N ARG A 233 7.16 -19.00 -1.28
CA ARG A 233 8.14 -18.97 -2.37
C ARG A 233 8.49 -17.52 -2.77
N MET A 234 7.52 -16.61 -2.75
CA MET A 234 7.76 -15.19 -3.01
C MET A 234 8.65 -14.56 -1.93
N CYS A 235 8.36 -14.78 -0.65
CA CYS A 235 9.19 -14.30 0.46
C CYS A 235 10.63 -14.84 0.36
N GLN A 236 10.80 -16.11 0.00
CA GLN A 236 12.12 -16.72 -0.25
C GLN A 236 12.85 -16.04 -1.42
N SER A 237 12.17 -15.82 -2.55
CA SER A 237 12.72 -15.13 -3.72
C SER A 237 13.18 -13.70 -3.39
N ILE A 238 12.44 -12.98 -2.54
CA ILE A 238 12.84 -11.65 -2.07
C ILE A 238 14.06 -11.76 -1.14
N LYS A 239 14.08 -12.72 -0.21
CA LYS A 239 15.21 -12.98 0.68
C LYS A 239 16.51 -13.31 -0.07
N GLU A 240 16.42 -14.04 -1.16
CA GLU A 240 17.57 -14.36 -2.03
C GLU A 240 18.13 -13.11 -2.73
N LYS A 241 17.25 -12.17 -3.12
CA LYS A 241 17.65 -10.90 -3.75
C LYS A 241 18.17 -9.88 -2.74
N ASP A 242 17.58 -9.85 -1.55
CA ASP A 242 17.93 -8.96 -0.45
C ASP A 242 18.11 -9.77 0.85
N PRO A 243 19.37 -10.09 1.23
CA PRO A 243 19.66 -10.82 2.46
C PRO A 243 19.18 -10.12 3.74
N ASN A 244 18.89 -8.81 3.70
CA ASN A 244 18.40 -8.04 4.84
C ASN A 244 16.87 -8.05 4.95
N PHE A 245 16.14 -8.52 3.94
CA PHE A 245 14.72 -8.85 4.08
C PHE A 245 14.55 -9.90 5.19
N LYS A 246 13.59 -9.73 6.09
CA LYS A 246 13.32 -10.70 7.16
C LYS A 246 11.88 -11.15 7.08
N PHE A 247 11.64 -12.46 7.21
CA PHE A 247 10.31 -13.02 7.35
C PHE A 247 10.36 -14.26 8.25
N GLU A 248 9.26 -14.50 8.96
CA GLU A 248 9.05 -15.65 9.83
C GLU A 248 7.62 -16.15 9.66
N PHE A 249 7.41 -17.46 9.85
CA PHE A 249 6.09 -18.07 9.72
C PHE A 249 5.92 -19.29 10.64
N THR A 250 4.66 -19.64 10.93
CA THR A 250 4.29 -20.88 11.61
C THR A 250 3.39 -21.73 10.72
N LEU A 251 3.47 -23.05 10.89
CA LEU A 251 2.59 -24.02 10.25
C LEU A 251 1.74 -24.70 11.33
N ASP A 252 0.52 -25.07 10.96
CA ASP A 252 -0.34 -25.89 11.81
C ASP A 252 0.02 -27.37 11.74
N ALA A 253 -0.75 -28.21 12.45
CA ALA A 253 -0.55 -29.66 12.48
C ALA A 253 -0.76 -30.37 11.11
N ASN A 254 -1.30 -29.68 10.11
CA ASN A 254 -1.50 -30.19 8.75
C ASN A 254 -0.55 -29.50 7.74
N ASP A 255 0.56 -28.92 8.22
CA ASP A 255 1.54 -28.18 7.42
C ASP A 255 0.98 -26.96 6.66
N LYS A 256 -0.14 -26.40 7.15
CA LYS A 256 -0.75 -25.19 6.55
C LYS A 256 -0.26 -23.93 7.23
N LEU A 257 -0.01 -22.90 6.43
CA LEU A 257 0.39 -21.57 6.90
C LEU A 257 -0.59 -21.03 7.95
N GLU A 258 -0.11 -20.81 9.17
CA GLU A 258 -0.90 -20.31 10.28
C GLU A 258 -0.65 -18.82 10.48
N ASN A 259 0.61 -18.42 10.65
CA ASN A 259 0.98 -17.01 10.77
C ASN A 259 2.20 -16.70 9.91
N ILE A 260 2.29 -15.48 9.38
CA ILE A 260 3.47 -15.01 8.66
C ILE A 260 3.68 -13.51 8.88
N ALA A 261 4.91 -13.11 9.17
CA ALA A 261 5.32 -11.73 9.35
C ALA A 261 6.55 -11.44 8.49
N TRP A 262 6.68 -10.22 7.98
CA TRP A 262 7.83 -9.82 7.19
C TRP A 262 8.15 -8.32 7.30
N SER A 263 9.40 -7.98 7.01
CA SER A 263 9.91 -6.61 6.94
C SER A 263 11.04 -6.48 5.91
N TYR A 264 11.14 -5.31 5.29
CA TYR A 264 12.16 -4.99 4.29
C TYR A 264 13.40 -4.37 4.95
N ALA A 265 14.55 -4.45 4.26
CA ALA A 265 15.80 -3.91 4.77
C ALA A 265 15.73 -2.41 5.11
N SER A 266 15.15 -1.59 4.22
CA SER A 266 14.98 -0.15 4.43
C SER A 266 14.06 0.17 5.63
N SER A 267 13.04 -0.65 5.85
CA SER A 267 12.14 -0.56 6.99
C SER A 267 12.83 -0.85 8.31
N ILE A 268 13.65 -1.90 8.37
CA ILE A 268 14.43 -2.26 9.57
C ILE A 268 15.44 -1.14 9.88
N GLN A 269 16.12 -0.60 8.86
CA GLN A 269 17.04 0.52 9.04
C GLN A 269 16.32 1.80 9.54
N SER A 270 15.15 2.10 8.97
CA SER A 270 14.36 3.26 9.36
C SER A 270 13.84 3.14 10.80
N TYR A 271 13.51 1.93 11.25
CA TYR A 271 13.06 1.67 12.61
C TYR A 271 14.13 2.03 13.65
N GLU A 272 15.42 1.92 13.31
CA GLU A 272 16.50 2.26 14.23
C GLU A 272 16.42 3.71 14.72
N ILE A 273 15.96 4.64 13.87
CA ILE A 273 15.84 6.06 14.22
C ILE A 273 14.39 6.42 14.60
N PHE A 274 13.40 5.82 13.94
CA PHE A 274 12.00 6.25 13.98
C PHE A 274 11.04 5.24 14.62
N GLY A 275 11.56 4.14 15.17
CA GLY A 275 10.80 3.07 15.82
C GLY A 275 10.48 3.30 17.30
N ASP A 276 10.80 4.48 17.84
CA ASP A 276 10.50 4.89 19.22
C ASP A 276 8.99 5.03 19.50
N ALA A 277 8.19 5.43 18.51
CA ALA A 277 6.73 5.40 18.62
C ALA A 277 6.10 4.86 17.33
N ILE A 278 5.26 3.85 17.45
CA ILE A 278 4.66 3.14 16.31
C ILE A 278 3.15 2.99 16.44
N VAL A 279 2.47 2.88 15.31
CA VAL A 279 1.09 2.37 15.19
C VAL A 279 1.18 0.93 14.70
N PHE A 280 0.43 0.05 15.35
CA PHE A 280 0.13 -1.28 14.84
C PHE A 280 -1.35 -1.33 14.46
N ASP A 281 -1.61 -1.25 13.15
CA ASP A 281 -2.95 -1.24 12.58
C ASP A 281 -3.38 -2.65 12.21
N THR A 282 -4.39 -3.15 12.92
CA THR A 282 -4.99 -4.48 12.74
C THR A 282 -6.42 -4.41 12.21
N THR A 283 -6.85 -3.25 11.68
CA THR A 283 -8.23 -3.02 11.26
C THR A 283 -8.54 -3.57 9.86
N HIS A 284 -7.54 -4.14 9.19
CA HIS A 284 -7.63 -4.61 7.81
C HIS A 284 -7.69 -6.13 7.71
N ARG A 285 -8.42 -6.61 6.70
CA ARG A 285 -8.48 -8.04 6.34
C ARG A 285 -8.26 -8.19 4.85
N LEU A 286 -7.47 -9.19 4.45
CA LEU A 286 -7.30 -9.52 3.04
C LEU A 286 -8.42 -10.44 2.59
N SER A 287 -9.24 -9.97 1.64
CA SER A 287 -10.39 -10.71 1.12
C SER A 287 -10.05 -12.04 0.45
N ALA A 288 -8.80 -12.22 0.02
CA ALA A 288 -8.33 -13.44 -0.64
C ALA A 288 -8.16 -14.63 0.33
N VAL A 289 -7.82 -14.36 1.60
CA VAL A 289 -7.45 -15.40 2.58
C VAL A 289 -8.22 -15.31 3.91
N GLU A 290 -9.08 -14.31 4.08
CA GLU A 290 -9.81 -14.00 5.33
C GLU A 290 -8.94 -13.80 6.59
N MET A 291 -7.62 -13.79 6.43
CA MET A 291 -6.64 -13.57 7.50
C MET A 291 -6.60 -12.09 7.94
N PRO A 292 -6.65 -11.81 9.25
CA PRO A 292 -6.28 -10.52 9.82
C PRO A 292 -4.92 -10.03 9.34
N LEU A 293 -4.89 -8.79 8.86
CA LEU A 293 -3.67 -8.10 8.46
C LEU A 293 -3.30 -7.07 9.52
N GLY A 294 -2.11 -7.23 10.09
CA GLY A 294 -1.46 -6.24 10.94
C GLY A 294 -0.37 -5.48 10.18
N ILE A 295 -0.30 -4.17 10.37
CA ILE A 295 0.67 -3.29 9.70
C ILE A 295 1.35 -2.40 10.74
N TRP A 296 2.69 -2.44 10.81
CA TRP A 296 3.46 -1.54 11.67
C TRP A 296 3.93 -0.31 10.90
N VAL A 297 3.57 0.87 11.41
CA VAL A 297 3.89 2.17 10.79
C VAL A 297 4.36 3.16 11.85
N GLY A 298 5.42 3.90 11.57
CA GLY A 298 5.86 5.06 12.36
C GLY A 298 5.84 6.35 11.56
N VAL A 299 6.64 7.33 11.99
CA VAL A 299 6.77 8.63 11.33
C VAL A 299 8.23 9.07 11.35
N ASN A 300 8.79 9.49 10.21
CA ASN A 300 10.16 10.01 10.15
C ASN A 300 10.28 11.47 10.63
N ASN A 301 11.51 11.99 10.59
CA ASN A 301 11.86 13.38 10.91
C ASN A 301 11.20 14.44 10.01
N TYR A 302 10.58 14.07 8.88
CA TYR A 302 9.79 14.96 8.00
C TYR A 302 8.28 14.87 8.27
N GLY A 303 7.86 14.02 9.22
CA GLY A 303 6.46 13.80 9.53
C GLY A 303 5.77 12.85 8.55
N VAL A 304 6.50 12.21 7.66
CA VAL A 304 5.96 11.29 6.66
C VAL A 304 5.85 9.88 7.27
N PRO A 305 4.77 9.11 7.01
CA PRO A 305 4.64 7.77 7.59
C PRO A 305 5.75 6.83 7.11
N CYS A 306 6.29 6.00 8.01
CA CYS A 306 7.34 5.01 7.70
C CYS A 306 6.79 3.61 7.90
N PHE A 307 6.88 2.76 6.88
CA PHE A 307 6.49 1.36 7.00
C PHE A 307 7.58 0.57 7.71
N PHE A 308 7.20 -0.28 8.67
CA PHE A 308 8.12 -1.12 9.42
C PHE A 308 7.91 -2.62 9.22
N GLY A 309 6.70 -3.07 8.86
CA GLY A 309 6.45 -4.47 8.60
C GLY A 309 4.97 -4.81 8.47
N CYS A 310 4.70 -6.04 8.08
CA CYS A 310 3.36 -6.61 8.00
C CYS A 310 3.30 -7.97 8.68
N VAL A 311 2.11 -8.35 9.10
CA VAL A 311 1.78 -9.69 9.60
C VAL A 311 0.42 -10.12 9.12
N LEU A 312 0.31 -11.39 8.75
CA LEU A 312 -0.95 -12.09 8.52
C LEU A 312 -1.09 -13.16 9.58
N LEU A 313 -2.20 -13.12 10.29
CA LEU A 313 -2.53 -14.10 11.33
C LEU A 313 -3.74 -14.90 10.88
N ARG A 314 -3.78 -16.19 11.19
CA ARG A 314 -4.99 -17.00 10.97
C ARG A 314 -6.09 -16.60 11.94
N ASP A 315 -5.73 -16.48 13.22
CA ASP A 315 -6.66 -16.25 14.32
C ASP A 315 -6.24 -15.05 15.18
N GLU A 316 -7.19 -14.24 15.62
CA GLU A 316 -6.98 -13.08 16.50
C GLU A 316 -6.95 -13.49 17.99
N ASN A 317 -6.10 -14.45 18.35
CA ASN A 317 -5.96 -14.94 19.72
C ASN A 317 -4.63 -14.49 20.37
N LEU A 318 -4.52 -14.66 21.70
CA LEU A 318 -3.34 -14.23 22.47
C LEU A 318 -2.02 -14.83 21.94
N ARG A 319 -2.02 -16.11 21.53
CA ARG A 319 -0.81 -16.79 21.04
C ARG A 319 -0.35 -16.21 19.72
N SER A 320 -1.27 -16.00 18.77
CA SER A 320 -0.97 -15.41 17.47
C SER A 320 -0.43 -13.98 17.60
N TRP A 321 -1.02 -13.17 18.50
CA TRP A 321 -0.52 -11.82 18.76
C TRP A 321 0.84 -11.81 19.44
N SER A 322 1.07 -12.70 20.41
CA SER A 322 2.36 -12.80 21.10
C SER A 322 3.46 -13.18 20.11
N TRP A 323 3.20 -14.17 19.26
CA TRP A 323 4.09 -14.54 18.16
C TRP A 323 4.37 -13.37 17.21
N ALA A 324 3.34 -12.63 16.79
CA ALA A 324 3.49 -11.49 15.88
C ALA A 324 4.41 -10.41 16.47
N LEU A 325 4.25 -10.11 17.75
CA LEU A 325 5.08 -9.12 18.46
C LEU A 325 6.52 -9.60 18.62
N GLN A 326 6.73 -10.87 18.95
CA GLN A 326 8.06 -11.49 19.03
C GLN A 326 8.80 -11.45 17.69
N ALA A 327 8.13 -11.88 16.61
CA ALA A 327 8.68 -11.84 15.26
C ALA A 327 9.05 -10.39 14.86
N PHE A 328 8.17 -9.43 15.11
CA PHE A 328 8.44 -8.02 14.82
C PHE A 328 9.67 -7.49 15.60
N ILE A 329 9.77 -7.76 16.90
CA ILE A 329 10.94 -7.36 17.71
C ILE A 329 12.22 -8.04 17.20
N GLY A 330 12.14 -9.33 16.83
CA GLY A 330 13.24 -10.07 16.22
C GLY A 330 13.72 -9.42 14.92
N PHE A 331 12.80 -8.93 14.09
CA PHE A 331 13.15 -8.17 12.89
C PHE A 331 13.89 -6.88 13.23
N MET A 332 13.44 -6.18 14.28
CA MET A 332 13.99 -4.91 14.77
C MET A 332 15.20 -5.07 15.71
N ASN A 333 15.93 -6.17 15.60
CA ASN A 333 17.16 -6.45 16.36
C ASN A 333 16.98 -6.35 17.88
N GLY A 334 15.81 -6.76 18.39
CA GLY A 334 15.50 -6.75 19.82
C GLY A 334 15.03 -5.39 20.36
N LYS A 335 14.94 -4.35 19.51
CA LYS A 335 14.53 -3.01 19.94
C LYS A 335 13.00 -2.90 19.99
N ALA A 336 12.46 -2.84 21.20
CA ALA A 336 11.05 -2.53 21.41
C ALA A 336 10.77 -1.01 21.29
N PRO A 337 9.58 -0.60 20.83
CA PRO A 337 9.20 0.82 20.80
C PRO A 337 9.01 1.36 22.21
N GLN A 338 9.15 2.67 22.41
CA GLN A 338 8.77 3.31 23.67
C GLN A 338 7.25 3.36 23.82
N THR A 339 6.54 3.62 22.72
CA THR A 339 5.07 3.66 22.69
C THR A 339 4.53 2.90 21.47
N ILE A 340 3.51 2.08 21.69
CA ILE A 340 2.75 1.40 20.63
C ILE A 340 1.29 1.83 20.70
N LEU A 341 0.77 2.30 19.56
CA LEU A 341 -0.63 2.64 19.38
C LEU A 341 -1.34 1.51 18.63
N THR A 342 -2.43 0.98 19.18
CA THR A 342 -3.19 -0.10 18.52
C THR A 342 -4.67 0.22 18.43
N ASP A 343 -5.43 -0.61 17.73
CA ASP A 343 -6.88 -0.60 17.88
C ASP A 343 -7.33 -1.12 19.27
N HIS A 344 -8.63 -1.09 19.51
CA HIS A 344 -9.23 -1.67 20.71
C HIS A 344 -9.43 -3.19 20.55
N ASN A 345 -8.39 -3.95 20.88
CA ASN A 345 -8.36 -5.42 20.93
C ASN A 345 -7.77 -5.92 22.27
N MET A 346 -8.54 -6.74 22.99
CA MET A 346 -8.16 -7.23 24.32
C MET A 346 -7.01 -8.24 24.30
N CYS A 347 -7.00 -9.17 23.35
CA CYS A 347 -5.91 -10.16 23.23
C CYS A 347 -4.60 -9.48 22.85
N LEU A 348 -4.65 -8.48 21.96
CA LEU A 348 -3.47 -7.70 21.58
C LEU A 348 -2.93 -6.88 22.76
N LYS A 349 -3.82 -6.27 23.56
CA LYS A 349 -3.42 -5.58 24.80
C LYS A 349 -2.65 -6.51 25.75
N GLU A 350 -3.17 -7.71 25.97
CA GLU A 350 -2.52 -8.71 26.84
C GLU A 350 -1.19 -9.19 26.27
N ALA A 351 -1.11 -9.42 24.95
CA ALA A 351 0.13 -9.78 24.27
C ALA A 351 1.20 -8.69 24.42
N ILE A 352 0.85 -7.41 24.25
CA ILE A 352 1.79 -6.28 24.42
C ILE A 352 2.31 -6.23 25.86
N ALA A 353 1.45 -6.46 26.85
CA ALA A 353 1.87 -6.49 28.26
C ALA A 353 2.86 -7.63 28.56
N GLY A 354 2.74 -8.77 27.86
CA GLY A 354 3.66 -9.91 27.99
C GLY A 354 4.98 -9.71 27.24
N GLU A 355 4.92 -9.34 25.96
CA GLU A 355 6.08 -9.32 25.06
C GLU A 355 6.87 -8.00 25.09
N MET A 356 6.22 -6.90 25.49
CA MET A 356 6.80 -5.55 25.49
C MET A 356 6.53 -4.82 26.82
N PRO A 357 6.99 -5.34 27.98
CA PRO A 357 6.60 -4.83 29.30
C PRO A 357 7.03 -3.39 29.59
N THR A 358 8.07 -2.89 28.92
CA THR A 358 8.56 -1.51 29.06
C THR A 358 7.89 -0.54 28.08
N THR A 359 7.12 -1.04 27.11
CA THR A 359 6.47 -0.21 26.09
C THR A 359 5.15 0.32 26.62
N LYS A 360 4.93 1.62 26.47
CA LYS A 360 3.62 2.22 26.73
C LYS A 360 2.64 1.78 25.66
N HIS A 361 1.65 0.99 26.05
CA HIS A 361 0.47 0.74 25.23
C HIS A 361 -0.47 1.95 25.26
N ALA A 362 -0.89 2.39 24.08
CA ALA A 362 -1.96 3.35 23.90
C ALA A 362 -2.96 2.86 22.84
N LEU A 363 -4.23 3.24 22.97
CA LEU A 363 -5.22 3.04 21.92
C LEU A 363 -5.17 4.22 20.96
N CYS A 364 -5.20 3.88 19.69
CA CYS A 364 -5.17 4.79 18.58
C CYS A 364 -6.52 5.52 18.45
N ILE A 365 -6.53 6.83 18.71
CA ILE A 365 -7.78 7.61 18.82
C ILE A 365 -8.64 7.54 17.56
N TRP A 366 -8.05 7.54 16.35
CA TRP A 366 -8.84 7.49 15.11
C TRP A 366 -9.46 6.12 14.87
N MET A 367 -8.82 5.05 15.33
CA MET A 367 -9.39 3.70 15.29
C MET A 367 -10.53 3.55 16.31
N VAL A 368 -10.38 4.14 17.51
CA VAL A 368 -11.44 4.18 18.52
C VAL A 368 -12.65 4.96 18.00
N VAL A 369 -12.44 6.17 17.49
CA VAL A 369 -13.51 7.03 16.94
C VAL A 369 -14.16 6.40 15.70
N GLY A 370 -13.41 5.62 14.92
CA GLY A 370 -13.94 4.86 13.79
C GLY A 370 -15.09 3.91 14.17
N LYS A 371 -15.14 3.45 15.43
CA LYS A 371 -16.21 2.58 15.94
C LYS A 371 -17.45 3.36 16.42
N PHE A 372 -17.35 4.66 16.65
CA PHE A 372 -18.43 5.48 17.24
C PHE A 372 -19.74 5.46 16.45
N PRO A 373 -19.76 5.52 15.11
CA PRO A 373 -21.00 5.43 14.36
C PRO A 373 -21.77 4.14 14.66
N SER A 374 -21.07 3.01 14.79
CA SER A 374 -21.70 1.72 15.12
C SER A 374 -22.16 1.64 16.58
N TRP A 375 -21.47 2.29 17.50
CA TRP A 375 -21.72 2.18 18.94
C TRP A 375 -22.77 3.16 19.46
N PHE A 376 -22.85 4.36 18.87
CA PHE A 376 -23.55 5.48 19.48
C PHE A 376 -24.57 6.16 18.57
N ASN A 377 -24.50 6.00 17.24
CA ASN A 377 -25.39 6.72 16.33
C ASN A 377 -26.87 6.37 16.56
N ALA A 378 -27.19 5.08 16.62
CA ALA A 378 -28.56 4.63 16.89
C ALA A 378 -29.09 5.02 18.28
N GLY A 379 -28.21 5.11 19.28
CA GLY A 379 -28.60 5.43 20.67
C GLY A 379 -28.71 6.92 20.97
N LEU A 380 -27.92 7.76 20.29
CA LEU A 380 -27.87 9.21 20.53
C LEU A 380 -28.68 10.01 19.50
N GLY A 381 -28.91 9.48 18.30
CA GLY A 381 -29.63 10.16 17.23
C GLY A 381 -29.05 11.54 16.93
N GLU A 382 -29.90 12.57 16.95
CA GLU A 382 -29.53 13.97 16.69
C GLU A 382 -28.44 14.49 17.64
N ARG A 383 -28.35 13.96 18.86
CA ARG A 383 -27.38 14.38 19.88
C ARG A 383 -25.98 13.79 19.67
N TYR A 384 -25.79 12.94 18.66
CA TYR A 384 -24.51 12.26 18.40
C TYR A 384 -23.36 13.24 18.13
N ASN A 385 -23.61 14.30 17.35
CA ASN A 385 -22.58 15.27 17.01
C ASN A 385 -22.14 16.09 18.23
N ASP A 386 -23.09 16.50 19.08
CA ASP A 386 -22.80 17.21 20.32
C ASP A 386 -22.00 16.35 21.29
N TRP A 387 -22.40 15.07 21.45
CA TRP A 387 -21.65 14.11 22.25
C TRP A 387 -20.23 13.90 21.72
N LYS A 388 -20.07 13.78 20.40
CA LYS A 388 -18.77 13.58 19.76
C LYS A 388 -17.87 14.80 19.95
N ALA A 389 -18.41 16.01 19.86
CA ALA A 389 -17.68 17.24 20.15
C ALA A 389 -17.22 17.29 21.61
N GLU A 390 -18.11 16.93 22.55
CA GLU A 390 -17.80 16.87 23.97
C GLU A 390 -16.75 15.80 24.29
N PHE A 391 -16.85 14.61 23.69
CA PHE A 391 -15.83 13.57 23.80
C PHE A 391 -14.46 14.08 23.35
N TYR A 392 -14.38 14.77 22.21
CA TYR A 392 -13.12 15.35 21.74
C TYR A 392 -12.61 16.46 22.64
N ARG A 393 -13.49 17.28 23.22
CA ARG A 393 -13.11 18.28 24.23
C ARG A 393 -12.43 17.61 25.42
N LEU A 394 -13.04 16.55 25.97
CA LEU A 394 -12.51 15.77 27.08
C LEU A 394 -11.18 15.09 26.72
N TYR A 395 -11.10 14.45 25.55
CA TYR A 395 -9.89 13.81 25.05
C TYR A 395 -8.69 14.77 25.03
N HIS A 396 -8.91 16.05 24.71
CA HIS A 396 -7.86 17.07 24.64
C HIS A 396 -7.56 17.79 25.97
N LEU A 397 -8.30 17.52 27.05
CA LEU A 397 -8.01 18.12 28.35
C LEU A 397 -6.60 17.80 28.82
N GLU A 398 -6.01 18.68 29.63
CA GLU A 398 -4.65 18.53 30.16
C GLU A 398 -4.62 17.88 31.55
N SER A 399 -5.57 18.21 32.41
CA SER A 399 -5.67 17.67 33.77
C SER A 399 -6.48 16.38 33.81
N ILE A 400 -6.02 15.45 34.65
CA ILE A 400 -6.75 14.22 34.97
C ILE A 400 -8.02 14.56 35.73
N GLU A 401 -7.95 15.48 36.70
CA GLU A 401 -9.08 15.91 37.52
C GLU A 401 -10.20 16.54 36.67
N GLU A 402 -9.84 17.45 35.76
CA GLU A 402 -10.79 18.06 34.82
C GLU A 402 -11.43 17.00 33.90
N PHE A 403 -10.65 16.00 33.47
CA PHE A 403 -11.16 14.89 32.68
C PHE A 403 -12.14 14.02 33.47
N GLU A 404 -11.82 13.65 34.71
CA GLU A 404 -12.69 12.81 35.53
C GLU A 404 -14.03 13.50 35.84
N LEU A 405 -14.01 14.81 36.11
CA LEU A 405 -15.23 15.60 36.30
C LEU A 405 -16.02 15.70 34.99
N GLY A 406 -15.37 16.15 33.92
CA GLY A 406 -16.03 16.36 32.64
C GLY A 406 -16.58 15.06 32.01
N TRP A 407 -15.90 13.93 32.22
CA TRP A 407 -16.40 12.62 31.79
C TRP A 407 -17.70 12.25 32.50
N ARG A 408 -17.77 12.46 33.82
CA ARG A 408 -18.98 12.21 34.61
C ARG A 408 -20.14 13.07 34.11
N ASP A 409 -19.89 14.36 33.86
CA ASP A 409 -20.89 15.30 33.39
C ASP A 409 -21.39 14.96 31.99
N MET A 410 -20.50 14.54 31.08
CA MET A 410 -20.88 14.04 29.75
C MET A 410 -21.76 12.80 29.87
N VAL A 411 -21.38 11.80 30.68
CA VAL A 411 -22.19 10.57 30.83
C VAL A 411 -23.58 10.88 31.39
N ASN A 412 -23.69 11.77 32.39
CA ASN A 412 -24.97 12.24 32.93
C ASN A 412 -25.80 12.93 31.85
N SER A 413 -25.21 13.90 31.15
CA SER A 413 -25.92 14.75 30.19
C SER A 413 -26.49 13.96 29.02
N PHE A 414 -25.77 12.94 28.56
CA PHE A 414 -26.19 12.08 27.44
C PHE A 414 -26.89 10.79 27.89
N GLY A 415 -27.09 10.56 29.20
CA GLY A 415 -27.81 9.39 29.73
C GLY A 415 -27.12 8.05 29.47
N LEU A 416 -25.78 8.02 29.48
CA LEU A 416 -24.99 6.88 28.98
C LEU A 416 -24.53 5.88 30.05
N HIS A 417 -25.09 5.93 31.27
CA HIS A 417 -24.66 5.12 32.42
C HIS A 417 -24.63 3.61 32.17
N THR A 418 -25.63 3.09 31.45
CA THR A 418 -25.77 1.66 31.17
C THR A 418 -25.08 1.24 29.86
N ASN A 419 -24.50 2.21 29.12
CA ASN A 419 -23.87 1.92 27.84
C ASN A 419 -22.53 1.20 28.05
N ARG A 420 -22.47 -0.06 27.60
CA ARG A 420 -21.27 -0.91 27.72
C ARG A 420 -20.03 -0.31 27.07
N HIS A 421 -20.16 0.37 25.93
CA HIS A 421 -19.03 0.97 25.22
C HIS A 421 -18.44 2.15 26.00
N ILE A 422 -19.28 3.01 26.57
CA ILE A 422 -18.83 4.11 27.45
C ILE A 422 -18.14 3.59 28.70
N ASN A 423 -18.70 2.56 29.34
CA ASN A 423 -18.09 1.94 30.51
C ASN A 423 -16.72 1.32 30.19
N ASN A 424 -16.59 0.64 29.05
CA ASN A 424 -15.31 0.09 28.58
C ASN A 424 -14.28 1.18 28.23
N LEU A 425 -14.71 2.27 27.59
CA LEU A 425 -13.83 3.41 27.32
C LEU A 425 -13.34 4.03 28.62
N TYR A 426 -14.22 4.24 29.60
CA TYR A 426 -13.82 4.78 30.90
C TYR A 426 -12.84 3.86 31.65
N ALA A 427 -13.10 2.55 31.65
CA ALA A 427 -12.22 1.55 32.25
C ALA A 427 -10.81 1.54 31.62
N SER A 428 -10.71 1.90 30.33
CA SER A 428 -9.45 1.95 29.58
C SER A 428 -8.92 3.37 29.34
N ARG A 429 -9.41 4.39 30.05
CA ARG A 429 -9.06 5.81 29.86
C ARG A 429 -7.55 6.09 29.87
N SER A 430 -6.80 5.38 30.70
CA SER A 430 -5.34 5.51 30.79
C SER A 430 -4.57 5.08 29.51
N LEU A 431 -5.26 4.43 28.58
CA LEU A 431 -4.71 4.00 27.30
C LEU A 431 -5.06 4.95 26.15
N TRP A 432 -6.10 5.80 26.26
CA TRP A 432 -6.56 6.57 25.11
C TRP A 432 -6.71 8.06 25.35
N SER A 433 -6.90 8.55 26.58
CA SER A 433 -7.10 9.99 26.80
C SER A 433 -5.77 10.72 27.00
N LEU A 434 -5.63 11.92 26.42
CA LEU A 434 -4.37 12.67 26.49
C LEU A 434 -3.92 13.05 27.91
N PRO A 435 -4.80 13.36 28.90
CA PRO A 435 -4.34 13.60 30.27
C PRO A 435 -3.43 12.48 30.82
N TYR A 436 -3.69 11.23 30.44
CA TYR A 436 -2.94 10.07 30.89
C TYR A 436 -1.76 9.67 29.98
N LEU A 437 -1.75 10.17 28.74
CA LEU A 437 -0.74 9.82 27.74
C LEU A 437 0.34 10.89 27.56
N ARG A 438 0.14 12.12 28.04
CA ARG A 438 1.05 13.25 27.80
C ARG A 438 2.48 13.06 28.29
N SER A 439 2.70 12.24 29.31
CA SER A 439 4.04 11.91 29.81
C SER A 439 4.81 10.92 28.92
N HIS A 440 4.18 10.40 27.87
CA HIS A 440 4.77 9.40 26.96
C HIS A 440 4.91 9.99 25.57
N PHE A 441 5.97 9.57 24.87
CA PHE A 441 6.27 10.07 23.54
C PHE A 441 5.42 9.38 22.46
N LEU A 442 4.67 10.16 21.66
CA LEU A 442 3.75 9.66 20.63
C LEU A 442 4.09 10.16 19.21
N ALA A 443 5.22 10.86 19.03
CA ALA A 443 5.67 11.40 17.73
C ALA A 443 4.62 12.23 16.96
N GLY A 444 3.63 12.81 17.65
CA GLY A 444 2.53 13.56 17.03
C GLY A 444 1.54 12.69 16.24
N MET A 445 1.55 11.36 16.41
CA MET A 445 0.67 10.46 15.65
C MET A 445 -0.81 10.66 15.99
N THR A 446 -1.15 11.17 17.17
CA THR A 446 -2.53 11.46 17.58
C THR A 446 -3.20 12.63 16.84
N LEU A 447 -2.45 13.36 16.02
CA LEU A 447 -2.97 14.49 15.24
C LEU A 447 -3.82 14.00 14.05
N SER A 448 -4.97 14.65 13.82
CA SER A 448 -5.93 14.28 12.76
C SER A 448 -5.34 14.31 11.34
N GLY A 449 -4.39 15.20 11.06
CA GLY A 449 -3.69 15.21 9.77
C GLY A 449 -2.77 14.01 9.58
N ARG A 450 -2.18 13.50 10.67
CA ARG A 450 -1.26 12.35 10.64
C ARG A 450 -1.99 11.03 10.44
N SER A 451 -3.13 10.85 11.10
CA SER A 451 -3.97 9.66 10.90
C SER A 451 -4.44 9.54 9.45
N LYS A 452 -4.87 10.65 8.82
CA LYS A 452 -5.23 10.67 7.39
C LYS A 452 -4.06 10.27 6.49
N ALA A 453 -2.85 10.76 6.77
CA ALA A 453 -1.67 10.42 5.98
C ALA A 453 -1.25 8.94 6.13
N ILE A 454 -1.34 8.38 7.34
CA ILE A 454 -1.08 6.95 7.60
C ILE A 454 -2.12 6.09 6.88
N ASN A 455 -3.41 6.40 7.06
CA ASN A 455 -4.49 5.65 6.41
C ASN A 455 -4.35 5.72 4.88
N ALA A 456 -4.12 6.91 4.32
CA ALA A 456 -3.89 7.07 2.88
C ALA A 456 -2.69 6.27 2.39
N PHE A 457 -1.61 6.18 3.17
CA PHE A 457 -0.46 5.33 2.84
C PHE A 457 -0.84 3.85 2.82
N ILE A 458 -1.53 3.36 3.85
CA ILE A 458 -1.96 1.96 3.95
C ILE A 458 -2.89 1.59 2.78
N GLN A 459 -3.85 2.44 2.43
CA GLN A 459 -4.79 2.18 1.34
C GLN A 459 -4.13 2.01 -0.05
N ARG A 460 -2.87 2.45 -0.24
CA ARG A 460 -2.18 2.33 -1.54
C ARG A 460 -1.86 0.89 -1.95
N PHE A 461 -1.73 -0.01 -0.98
CA PHE A 461 -1.44 -1.43 -1.23
C PHE A 461 -2.56 -2.36 -0.74
N LEU A 462 -3.65 -1.82 -0.21
CA LEU A 462 -4.87 -2.57 0.10
C LEU A 462 -5.86 -2.49 -1.07
N SER A 463 -5.60 -3.22 -2.15
CA SER A 463 -6.57 -3.36 -3.24
C SER A 463 -7.48 -4.58 -2.99
N ALA A 464 -8.79 -4.42 -3.23
CA ALA A 464 -9.78 -5.50 -3.08
C ALA A 464 -9.58 -6.69 -4.04
N GLN A 465 -8.62 -6.60 -4.97
CA GLN A 465 -8.32 -7.61 -5.99
C GLN A 465 -6.92 -8.22 -5.86
N THR A 466 -6.12 -7.80 -4.87
CA THR A 466 -4.75 -8.30 -4.71
C THR A 466 -4.76 -9.74 -4.21
N ARG A 467 -4.14 -10.64 -4.97
CA ARG A 467 -3.87 -12.02 -4.51
C ARG A 467 -2.81 -12.02 -3.43
N LEU A 468 -2.88 -12.96 -2.50
CA LEU A 468 -1.90 -13.09 -1.42
C LEU A 468 -0.46 -13.10 -1.96
N ALA A 469 -0.17 -13.93 -2.97
CA ALA A 469 1.16 -14.04 -3.60
C ALA A 469 1.73 -12.74 -4.17
N HIS A 470 0.90 -11.75 -4.52
CA HIS A 470 1.34 -10.45 -5.04
C HIS A 470 1.31 -9.34 -3.98
N PHE A 471 0.80 -9.62 -2.79
CA PHE A 471 0.70 -8.64 -1.73
C PHE A 471 2.08 -8.16 -1.27
N VAL A 472 3.06 -9.07 -1.13
CA VAL A 472 4.44 -8.71 -0.74
C VAL A 472 5.11 -7.80 -1.77
N GLU A 473 4.89 -8.04 -3.06
CA GLU A 473 5.41 -7.18 -4.13
C GLU A 473 4.74 -5.80 -4.13
N GLN A 474 3.41 -5.75 -3.91
CA GLN A 474 2.69 -4.47 -3.84
C GLN A 474 3.11 -3.62 -2.65
N VAL A 475 3.34 -4.24 -1.50
CA VAL A 475 3.89 -3.55 -0.33
C VAL A 475 5.29 -3.04 -0.65
N ALA A 476 6.15 -3.86 -1.27
CA ALA A 476 7.50 -3.43 -1.69
C ALA A 476 7.45 -2.21 -2.61
N VAL A 477 6.62 -2.23 -3.65
CA VAL A 477 6.43 -1.09 -4.58
C VAL A 477 5.93 0.16 -3.85
N ALA A 478 5.01 0.00 -2.88
CA ALA A 478 4.48 1.13 -2.12
C ALA A 478 5.52 1.74 -1.16
N VAL A 479 6.40 0.90 -0.60
CA VAL A 479 7.54 1.34 0.23
C VAL A 479 8.57 2.04 -0.64
N ASP A 480 9.03 1.41 -1.73
CA ASP A 480 10.05 1.96 -2.63
C ASP A 480 9.62 3.29 -3.27
N PHE A 481 8.38 3.37 -3.78
CA PHE A 481 7.83 4.61 -4.33
C PHE A 481 7.86 5.74 -3.30
N LYS A 482 7.56 5.40 -2.04
CA LYS A 482 7.51 6.39 -0.97
C LYS A 482 8.91 6.85 -0.57
N ASP A 483 9.87 5.97 -0.51
CA ASP A 483 11.25 6.32 -0.21
C ASP A 483 11.78 7.28 -1.28
N GLN A 484 11.58 6.98 -2.57
CA GLN A 484 11.96 7.87 -3.68
C GLN A 484 11.25 9.23 -3.66
N ALA A 485 9.92 9.23 -3.45
CA ALA A 485 9.16 10.47 -3.36
C ALA A 485 9.57 11.31 -2.13
N THR A 486 9.91 10.65 -1.02
CA THR A 486 10.37 11.31 0.21
C THR A 486 11.76 11.90 0.00
N GLU A 487 12.66 11.24 -0.70
CA GLU A 487 13.98 11.78 -1.06
C GLU A 487 13.85 13.04 -1.93
N GLN A 488 13.00 13.00 -2.95
CA GLN A 488 12.73 14.17 -3.80
C GLN A 488 12.11 15.32 -3.00
N GLN A 489 11.13 15.04 -2.15
CA GLN A 489 10.50 16.04 -1.31
C GLN A 489 11.47 16.61 -0.27
N THR A 490 12.34 15.77 0.30
CA THR A 490 13.41 16.17 1.22
C THR A 490 14.38 17.11 0.53
N MET A 491 14.81 16.79 -0.69
CA MET A 491 15.66 17.66 -1.49
C MET A 491 14.99 19.00 -1.76
N GLN A 492 13.71 19.01 -2.17
CA GLN A 492 12.95 20.24 -2.41
C GLN A 492 12.79 21.08 -1.13
N GLN A 493 12.47 20.45 0.01
CA GLN A 493 12.32 21.16 1.28
C GLN A 493 13.66 21.69 1.81
N ASN A 494 14.77 21.01 1.56
CA ASN A 494 16.11 21.49 1.91
C ASN A 494 16.56 22.66 1.02
N LEU A 495 16.01 22.78 -0.19
CA LEU A 495 16.25 23.92 -1.10
C LEU A 495 15.38 25.14 -0.77
N GLN A 496 14.32 24.98 0.04
CA GLN A 496 13.49 26.11 0.46
C GLN A 496 14.20 26.94 1.52
N ASN A 497 14.27 28.25 1.30
CA ASN A 497 14.75 29.19 2.31
C ASN A 497 13.82 29.15 3.52
N ILE A 498 14.37 28.79 4.69
CA ILE A 498 13.62 28.81 5.94
C ILE A 498 13.29 30.26 6.30
N SER A 499 12.00 30.56 6.42
CA SER A 499 11.54 31.86 6.88
C SER A 499 11.47 31.88 8.41
N LEU A 500 12.22 32.79 9.02
CA LEU A 500 12.19 33.08 10.46
C LEU A 500 11.06 34.09 10.75
N LYS A 501 10.27 33.85 11.80
CA LYS A 501 9.06 34.62 12.13
C LYS A 501 9.23 35.55 13.33
N THR A 502 10.13 35.23 14.27
CA THR A 502 10.30 36.01 15.51
C THR A 502 11.61 36.78 15.54
N GLY A 503 12.59 36.38 14.72
CA GLY A 503 13.93 36.98 14.73
C GLY A 503 14.75 36.59 15.97
N ALA A 504 14.24 35.69 16.80
CA ALA A 504 14.93 35.27 18.01
C ALA A 504 16.18 34.41 17.67
N PRO A 505 17.32 34.59 18.34
CA PRO A 505 18.51 33.75 18.10
C PRO A 505 18.25 32.24 18.23
N MET A 506 17.39 31.85 19.17
CA MET A 506 17.02 30.44 19.37
C MET A 506 16.23 29.86 18.19
N GLU A 507 15.50 30.70 17.45
CA GLU A 507 14.79 30.33 16.23
C GLU A 507 15.80 29.96 15.13
N SER A 508 16.81 30.82 14.93
CA SER A 508 17.88 30.59 13.96
C SER A 508 18.70 29.34 14.30
N HIS A 509 19.04 29.16 15.58
CA HIS A 509 19.69 27.94 16.06
C HIS A 509 18.86 26.69 15.71
N ALA A 510 17.57 26.67 16.07
CA ALA A 510 16.71 25.53 15.79
C ALA A 510 16.56 25.25 14.29
N ALA A 511 16.47 26.28 13.45
CA ALA A 511 16.39 26.16 11.99
C ALA A 511 17.61 25.47 11.37
N SER A 512 18.79 25.68 11.95
CA SER A 512 20.05 25.07 11.49
C SER A 512 20.16 23.57 11.83
N VAL A 513 19.51 23.13 12.91
CA VAL A 513 19.64 21.76 13.43
C VAL A 513 18.47 20.86 12.99
N LEU A 514 17.24 21.38 13.02
CA LEU A 514 16.03 20.61 12.79
C LEU A 514 15.69 20.49 11.30
N THR A 515 14.97 19.42 10.95
CA THR A 515 14.32 19.34 9.64
C THR A 515 13.26 20.44 9.51
N PRO A 516 12.89 20.85 8.28
CA PRO A 516 11.83 21.84 8.07
C PRO A 516 10.52 21.50 8.79
N PHE A 517 10.12 20.22 8.81
CA PHE A 517 8.95 19.77 9.56
C PHE A 517 9.10 20.02 11.07
N ALA A 518 10.17 19.51 11.69
CA ALA A 518 10.40 19.66 13.12
C ALA A 518 10.57 21.13 13.52
N PHE A 519 11.30 21.91 12.71
CA PHE A 519 11.45 23.34 12.89
C PHE A 519 10.10 24.05 12.87
N SER A 520 9.22 23.75 11.91
CA SER A 520 7.89 24.37 11.85
C SER A 520 7.08 24.17 13.15
N LYS A 521 7.18 22.99 13.77
CA LYS A 521 6.49 22.68 15.02
C LYS A 521 7.06 23.42 16.22
N LEU A 522 8.38 23.57 16.29
CA LEU A 522 8.99 24.40 17.32
C LEU A 522 8.69 25.90 17.08
N GLN A 523 8.74 26.36 15.83
CA GLN A 523 8.46 27.75 15.46
C GLN A 523 7.01 28.15 15.78
N GLU A 524 6.03 27.27 15.54
CA GLU A 524 4.65 27.45 15.99
C GLU A 524 4.59 27.72 17.51
N GLN A 525 5.32 26.93 18.31
CA GLN A 525 5.38 27.14 19.76
C GLN A 525 6.10 28.44 20.14
N LEU A 526 7.15 28.82 19.43
CA LEU A 526 7.93 30.02 19.70
C LEU A 526 7.13 31.30 19.40
N VAL A 527 6.41 31.33 18.28
CA VAL A 527 5.49 32.44 17.95
C VAL A 527 4.41 32.56 19.02
N LEU A 528 3.85 31.44 19.47
CA LEU A 528 2.82 31.44 20.50
C LEU A 528 3.36 31.90 21.87
N ALA A 529 4.65 31.67 22.16
CA ALA A 529 5.29 32.07 23.42
C ALA A 529 5.28 33.59 23.66
N ALA A 530 5.24 34.40 22.60
CA ALA A 530 5.18 35.86 22.71
C ALA A 530 3.91 36.36 23.42
N HIS A 531 2.82 35.60 23.35
CA HIS A 531 1.55 35.94 24.00
C HIS A 531 1.48 35.52 25.48
N TYR A 532 2.56 34.98 26.04
CA TYR A 532 2.62 34.46 27.40
C TYR A 532 3.58 35.30 28.25
N ALA A 533 3.19 35.53 29.51
CA ALA A 533 4.03 36.11 30.55
C ALA A 533 4.55 35.01 31.47
N SER A 534 5.77 35.18 31.97
CA SER A 534 6.39 34.32 32.97
C SER A 534 6.54 35.07 34.30
N PHE A 535 6.02 34.50 35.38
CA PHE A 535 6.09 35.02 36.74
C PHE A 535 7.01 34.12 37.56
N GLN A 536 8.03 34.70 38.20
CA GLN A 536 8.95 33.94 39.06
C GLN A 536 8.20 33.44 40.30
N LEU A 537 8.44 32.18 40.65
CA LEU A 537 8.05 31.53 41.91
C LEU A 537 9.32 31.04 42.62
N ASP A 538 9.20 30.63 43.88
CA ASP A 538 10.33 30.10 44.67
C ASP A 538 10.99 28.89 43.98
N ASP A 539 10.18 27.97 43.43
CA ASP A 539 10.63 26.74 42.78
C ASP A 539 10.46 26.75 41.24
N GLY A 540 10.55 27.92 40.59
CA GLY A 540 10.52 28.03 39.13
C GLY A 540 9.65 29.17 38.61
N TYR A 541 8.81 28.90 37.61
CA TYR A 541 8.00 29.92 36.94
C TYR A 541 6.55 29.48 36.79
N LEU A 542 5.62 30.41 36.96
CA LEU A 542 4.26 30.31 36.45
C LEU A 542 4.18 31.01 35.10
N VAL A 543 3.78 30.30 34.06
CA VAL A 543 3.65 30.87 32.71
C VAL A 543 2.19 30.88 32.29
N ARG A 544 1.67 32.03 31.88
CA ARG A 544 0.25 32.22 31.56
C ARG A 544 0.07 33.14 30.36
N HIS A 545 -0.98 32.89 29.59
CA HIS A 545 -1.39 33.81 28.53
C HIS A 545 -1.68 35.20 29.12
N HIS A 546 -1.21 36.26 28.46
CA HIS A 546 -1.28 37.63 28.99
C HIS A 546 -2.70 38.14 29.27
N THR A 547 -3.71 37.60 28.57
CA THR A 547 -5.13 37.98 28.78
C THR A 547 -5.84 37.20 29.90
N LYS A 548 -5.20 36.20 30.52
CA LYS A 548 -5.83 35.35 31.53
C LYS A 548 -5.36 35.73 32.93
N LEU A 549 -6.30 35.86 33.88
CA LEU A 549 -6.02 36.12 35.29
C LEU A 549 -5.80 34.82 36.11
N ASP A 550 -6.27 33.68 35.59
CA ASP A 550 -6.26 32.40 36.29
C ASP A 550 -5.59 31.32 35.43
N GLY A 551 -5.22 30.20 36.07
CA GLY A 551 -4.58 29.06 35.41
C GLY A 551 -3.10 29.29 35.10
N GLY A 552 -2.61 28.70 34.00
CA GLY A 552 -1.20 28.75 33.60
C GLY A 552 -0.50 27.39 33.75
N ARG A 553 0.81 27.38 33.48
CA ARG A 553 1.67 26.20 33.55
C ARG A 553 2.89 26.46 34.40
N LYS A 554 3.22 25.49 35.24
CA LYS A 554 4.45 25.53 36.03
C LYS A 554 5.61 25.10 35.14
N VAL A 555 6.68 25.88 35.14
CA VAL A 555 7.90 25.60 34.40
C VAL A 555 9.07 25.63 35.38
N TYR A 556 9.78 24.52 35.46
CA TYR A 556 11.00 24.40 36.23
C TYR A 556 12.19 24.61 35.29
N TRP A 557 13.13 25.48 35.68
CA TRP A 557 14.30 25.80 34.87
C TRP A 557 15.55 25.85 35.74
N VAL A 558 16.54 25.01 35.42
CA VAL A 558 17.86 24.94 36.06
C VAL A 558 18.91 25.37 35.04
N PRO A 559 19.32 26.66 35.03
CA PRO A 559 20.22 27.19 34.00
C PRO A 559 21.58 26.47 33.95
N GLN A 560 22.14 26.12 35.11
CA GLN A 560 23.47 25.51 35.22
C GLN A 560 23.53 24.12 34.57
N GLU A 561 22.43 23.37 34.61
CA GLU A 561 22.33 22.02 34.05
C GLU A 561 21.64 22.01 32.67
N GLY A 562 21.09 23.16 32.24
CA GLY A 562 20.30 23.26 31.02
C GLY A 562 19.01 22.44 31.06
N ILE A 563 18.43 22.20 32.24
CA ILE A 563 17.23 21.37 32.42
C ILE A 563 16.00 22.26 32.54
N ILE A 564 15.09 22.14 31.56
CA ILE A 564 13.75 22.72 31.60
C ILE A 564 12.67 21.64 31.62
N SER A 565 11.66 21.80 32.48
CA SER A 565 10.48 20.95 32.50
C SER A 565 9.23 21.81 32.60
N CYS A 566 8.14 21.38 31.97
CA CYS A 566 6.88 22.10 31.98
C CYS A 566 5.72 21.15 32.28
N SER A 567 4.80 21.60 33.15
CA SER A 567 3.64 20.81 33.56
C SER A 567 2.68 20.45 32.41
N CYS A 568 2.80 21.08 31.22
CA CYS A 568 2.02 20.70 30.04
C CYS A 568 2.55 19.46 29.30
N GLN A 569 3.77 19.00 29.61
CA GLN A 569 4.39 17.79 29.08
C GLN A 569 4.49 17.69 27.55
N LEU A 570 4.43 18.81 26.81
CA LEU A 570 4.47 18.77 25.35
C LEU A 570 5.79 18.19 24.82
N PHE A 571 6.90 18.42 25.51
CA PHE A 571 8.20 17.91 25.10
C PHE A 571 8.26 16.39 25.21
N GLU A 572 7.80 15.85 26.33
CA GLU A 572 7.66 14.42 26.57
C GLU A 572 6.72 13.79 25.54
N PHE A 573 5.62 14.47 25.22
CA PHE A 573 4.61 13.98 24.29
C PHE A 573 5.04 13.98 22.82
N SER A 574 5.77 15.01 22.38
CA SER A 574 6.03 15.29 20.96
C SER A 574 7.49 15.50 20.57
N GLY A 575 8.37 15.66 21.56
CA GLY A 575 9.80 15.97 21.37
C GLY A 575 10.08 17.45 21.06
N PHE A 576 9.09 18.35 21.22
CA PHE A 576 9.24 19.79 20.99
C PHE A 576 8.96 20.59 22.26
N LEU A 577 9.79 21.61 22.55
CA LEU A 577 9.53 22.52 23.66
C LEU A 577 8.21 23.27 23.45
N CYS A 578 7.42 23.36 24.51
CA CYS A 578 6.19 24.15 24.50
C CYS A 578 6.47 25.65 24.57
N ARG A 579 5.47 26.43 24.15
CA ARG A 579 5.45 27.88 24.31
C ARG A 579 5.78 28.36 25.74
N HIS A 580 5.40 27.59 26.76
CA HIS A 580 5.67 27.94 28.16
C HIS A 580 7.16 27.84 28.50
N ALA A 581 7.79 26.72 28.12
CA ALA A 581 9.22 26.51 28.30
C ALA A 581 10.03 27.53 27.47
N LEU A 582 9.65 27.74 26.21
CA LEU A 582 10.28 28.73 25.34
C LEU A 582 10.16 30.15 25.88
N ARG A 583 9.03 30.51 26.52
CA ARG A 583 8.88 31.81 27.19
C ARG A 583 9.87 31.97 28.34
N VAL A 584 10.04 30.96 29.18
CA VAL A 584 11.02 31.00 30.28
C VAL A 584 12.45 31.08 29.77
N LEU A 585 12.81 30.31 28.73
CA LEU A 585 14.12 30.41 28.09
C LEU A 585 14.37 31.80 27.52
N SER A 586 13.35 32.42 26.93
CA SER A 586 13.45 33.79 26.42
C SER A 586 13.66 34.81 27.55
N THR A 587 12.92 34.70 28.65
CA THR A 587 13.09 35.55 29.84
C THR A 587 14.46 35.35 30.49
N GLY A 588 15.00 34.13 30.45
CA GLY A 588 16.33 33.78 30.96
C GLY A 588 17.48 34.11 30.01
N ASN A 589 17.27 34.90 28.95
CA ASN A 589 18.28 35.25 27.93
C ASN A 589 18.99 34.03 27.31
N CYS A 590 18.29 32.92 27.16
CA CYS A 590 18.81 31.73 26.52
C CYS A 590 18.70 31.87 25.00
N PHE A 591 19.83 32.05 24.32
CA PHE A 591 19.87 32.31 22.87
C PHE A 591 19.89 31.04 22.01
N GLN A 592 20.05 29.87 22.62
CA GLN A 592 20.09 28.58 21.94
C GLN A 592 19.20 27.58 22.67
N VAL A 593 18.42 26.80 21.91
CA VAL A 593 17.71 25.65 22.48
C VAL A 593 18.73 24.65 23.03
N PRO A 594 18.64 24.22 24.31
CA PRO A 594 19.58 23.24 24.85
C PRO A 594 19.49 21.91 24.09
N ASP A 595 20.66 21.30 23.83
CA ASP A 595 20.80 20.15 22.92
C ASP A 595 19.87 18.96 23.24
N ARG A 596 19.64 18.71 24.53
CA ARG A 596 18.73 17.64 25.00
C ARG A 596 17.28 17.81 24.54
N TYR A 597 16.86 19.03 24.20
CA TYR A 597 15.52 19.35 23.68
C TYR A 597 15.49 19.41 22.14
N LEU A 598 16.56 18.99 21.49
CA LEU A 598 16.67 18.77 20.04
C LEU A 598 16.97 17.28 19.82
N PRO A 599 16.01 16.36 19.98
CA PRO A 599 16.28 14.93 19.90
C PRO A 599 16.72 14.52 18.48
N LEU A 600 17.63 13.53 18.39
CA LEU A 600 18.23 13.08 17.12
C LEU A 600 17.20 12.79 16.03
N ARG A 601 16.06 12.20 16.41
CA ARG A 601 14.94 11.88 15.50
C ARG A 601 14.31 13.07 14.78
N TRP A 602 14.55 14.31 15.22
CA TRP A 602 14.01 15.53 14.63
C TRP A 602 15.09 16.38 13.95
N ARG A 603 16.35 15.99 14.10
CA ARG A 603 17.48 16.66 13.46
C ARG A 603 17.55 16.30 11.98
N ARG A 604 18.19 17.16 11.20
CA ARG A 604 18.63 16.81 9.85
C ARG A 604 19.64 15.68 9.98
N ILE A 605 19.37 14.56 9.33
CA ILE A 605 20.34 13.48 9.22
C ILE A 605 21.36 13.97 8.19
N SER A 606 22.49 14.49 8.65
CA SER A 606 23.64 14.63 7.76
C SER A 606 24.03 13.20 7.37
N THR A 607 24.05 12.91 6.08
CA THR A 607 24.38 11.60 5.49
C THR A 607 25.77 11.06 5.88
N SER A 608 26.50 11.75 6.75
CA SER A 608 27.80 11.39 7.30
C SER A 608 27.80 10.84 8.73
N PHE A 609 26.70 10.90 9.48
CA PHE A 609 26.67 10.52 10.91
C PHE A 609 26.07 9.13 11.22
N SER A 610 25.61 8.38 10.20
CA SER A 610 25.04 7.03 10.40
C SER A 610 26.08 5.91 10.48
N LYS A 611 27.38 6.23 10.53
CA LYS A 611 28.42 5.29 10.92
C LYS A 611 29.25 5.92 12.06
N THR A 612 29.40 5.16 13.14
CA THR A 612 30.26 5.42 14.31
C THR A 612 29.64 6.41 15.32
N PHE A 613 29.20 5.99 16.51
CA PHE A 613 30.02 5.38 17.55
C PHE A 613 29.25 4.35 18.38
N ARG A 614 29.71 3.08 18.31
CA ARG A 614 29.96 2.18 19.45
C ARG A 614 30.45 0.83 18.91
N SER A 615 31.75 0.71 18.73
CA SER A 615 32.46 -0.54 18.96
C SER A 615 33.89 -0.21 19.38
N ASN A 616 34.39 -1.05 20.28
CA ASN A 616 35.67 -0.89 20.95
C ASN A 616 36.85 -0.92 19.97
N ALA A 617 38.00 -0.49 20.47
CA ALA A 617 39.27 -0.46 19.79
C ALA A 617 39.57 -1.75 19.01
N GLU A 618 39.46 -1.69 17.68
CA GLU A 618 40.16 -2.47 16.66
C GLU A 618 39.39 -2.28 15.35
N ASP A 619 39.76 -1.27 14.55
CA ASP A 619 40.05 -1.48 13.12
C ASP A 619 40.49 -0.15 12.48
N HIS A 620 41.80 0.03 12.38
CA HIS A 620 42.38 1.16 11.65
C HIS A 620 42.10 1.06 10.14
N GLY A 621 41.95 -0.17 9.61
CA GLY A 621 41.68 -0.45 8.20
C GLY A 621 40.31 0.04 7.75
N GLU A 622 39.24 -0.26 8.50
CA GLU A 622 37.89 0.24 8.22
C GLU A 622 37.80 1.78 8.23
N ARG A 623 38.53 2.44 9.14
CA ARG A 623 38.57 3.92 9.20
C ARG A 623 39.29 4.53 8.00
N VAL A 624 40.38 3.91 7.55
CA VAL A 624 41.10 4.32 6.34
C VAL A 624 40.23 4.08 5.09
N GLN A 625 39.55 2.95 5.00
CA GLN A 625 38.64 2.64 3.89
C GLN A 625 37.45 3.61 3.82
N PHE A 626 36.90 3.99 4.98
CA PHE A 626 35.85 5.01 5.06
C PHE A 626 36.35 6.38 4.60
N LEU A 627 37.55 6.78 5.02
CA LEU A 627 38.18 8.03 4.57
C LEU A 627 38.41 8.02 3.04
N GLN A 628 38.89 6.90 2.48
CA GLN A 628 39.05 6.75 1.03
C GLN A 628 37.73 6.91 0.27
N ASN A 629 36.64 6.34 0.80
CA ASN A 629 35.32 6.48 0.19
C ASN A 629 34.82 7.93 0.22
N LEU A 630 35.02 8.64 1.35
CA LEU A 630 34.68 10.06 1.46
C LEU A 630 35.47 10.94 0.49
N VAL A 631 36.78 10.69 0.36
CA VAL A 631 37.63 11.40 -0.61
C VAL A 631 37.18 11.10 -2.05
N SER A 632 36.82 9.86 -2.35
CA SER A 632 36.29 9.50 -3.68
C SER A 632 34.98 10.22 -4.00
N SER A 633 34.07 10.34 -3.03
CA SER A 633 32.83 11.11 -3.20
C SER A 633 33.09 12.61 -3.36
N LEU A 634 34.03 13.17 -2.60
CA LEU A 634 34.46 14.57 -2.74
C LEU A 634 34.99 14.84 -4.15
N VAL A 635 35.86 13.96 -4.66
CA VAL A 635 36.41 14.05 -6.02
C VAL A 635 35.27 13.98 -7.06
N SER A 636 34.37 13.00 -6.94
CA SER A 636 33.24 12.83 -7.87
C SER A 636 32.25 14.00 -7.88
N GLU A 637 32.02 14.66 -6.74
CA GLU A 637 31.12 15.83 -6.67
C GLU A 637 31.82 17.11 -7.13
N SER A 638 33.11 17.26 -6.82
CA SER A 638 33.92 18.41 -7.20
C SER A 638 34.16 18.48 -8.71
N SER A 639 34.25 17.35 -9.41
CA SER A 639 34.46 17.30 -10.85
C SER A 639 33.24 17.74 -11.68
N LYS A 640 32.09 17.96 -11.06
CA LYS A 640 30.84 18.33 -11.75
C LYS A 640 30.79 19.79 -12.19
N SER A 641 31.57 20.68 -11.58
CA SER A 641 31.71 22.07 -12.04
C SER A 641 33.03 22.70 -11.59
N LYS A 642 33.47 23.73 -12.32
CA LYS A 642 34.72 24.44 -12.03
C LYS A 642 34.70 25.08 -10.63
N ASP A 643 33.61 25.75 -10.27
CA ASP A 643 33.47 26.41 -8.96
C ASP A 643 33.52 25.41 -7.79
N ARG A 644 32.92 24.22 -7.96
CA ARG A 644 32.98 23.16 -6.94
C ARG A 644 34.39 22.58 -6.81
N LEU A 645 35.10 22.45 -7.93
CA LEU A 645 36.49 21.99 -7.93
C LEU A 645 37.41 22.98 -7.22
N GLU A 646 37.23 24.29 -7.44
CA GLU A 646 38.01 25.34 -6.77
C GLU A 646 37.75 25.35 -5.25
N ILE A 647 36.49 25.31 -4.82
CA ILE A 647 36.12 25.23 -3.39
C ILE A 647 36.68 23.96 -2.74
N ALA A 648 36.51 22.80 -3.39
CA ALA A 648 37.01 21.53 -2.87
C ALA A 648 38.54 21.54 -2.74
N THR A 649 39.25 22.12 -3.72
CA THR A 649 40.71 22.20 -3.71
C THR A 649 41.22 23.12 -2.59
N GLU A 650 40.61 24.29 -2.41
CA GLU A 650 40.96 25.23 -1.34
C GLU A 650 40.75 24.62 0.05
N GLN A 651 39.55 24.06 0.30
CA GLN A 651 39.21 23.48 1.60
C GLN A 651 40.02 22.23 1.92
N THR A 652 40.32 21.39 0.92
CA THR A 652 41.16 20.20 1.11
C THR A 652 42.61 20.59 1.43
N SER A 653 43.12 21.68 0.83
CA SER A 653 44.46 22.20 1.12
C SER A 653 44.59 22.68 2.59
N ILE A 654 43.60 23.44 3.07
CA ILE A 654 43.54 23.90 4.47
C ILE A 654 43.49 22.70 5.43
N LEU A 655 42.63 21.72 5.13
CA LEU A 655 42.50 20.52 5.95
C LEU A 655 43.80 19.70 5.98
N LEU A 656 44.48 19.54 4.84
CA LEU A 656 45.76 18.83 4.75
C LEU A 656 46.86 19.52 5.57
N SER A 657 46.92 20.87 5.56
CA SER A 657 47.87 21.60 6.43
C SER A 657 47.59 21.31 7.90
N ARG A 658 46.33 21.42 8.32
CA ARG A 658 45.92 21.18 9.71
C ARG A 658 46.19 19.76 10.18
N ILE A 659 46.06 18.76 9.30
CA ILE A 659 46.38 17.37 9.61
C ILE A 659 47.90 17.16 9.74
N ARG A 660 48.70 17.78 8.87
CA ARG A 660 50.18 17.72 8.93
C ARG A 660 50.75 18.35 10.20
N GLU A 661 50.06 19.32 10.76
CA GLU A 661 50.42 19.98 12.02
C GLU A 661 50.09 19.15 13.27
N GLN A 662 49.37 18.03 13.14
CA GLN A 662 49.09 17.15 14.28
C GLN A 662 50.33 16.31 14.65
N PRO A 663 50.68 16.19 15.95
CA PRO A 663 51.81 15.40 16.39
C PRO A 663 51.58 13.90 16.15
N VAL A 664 52.53 13.24 15.50
CA VAL A 664 52.54 11.78 15.37
C VAL A 664 52.96 11.17 16.71
N SER A 665 52.04 10.47 17.38
CA SER A 665 52.35 9.77 18.63
C SER A 665 53.40 8.68 18.38
N SER A 666 54.54 8.77 19.06
CA SER A 666 55.69 7.83 18.97
C SER A 666 55.42 6.44 19.58
N LEU A 667 54.19 6.18 20.04
CA LEU A 667 53.78 4.90 20.61
C LEU A 667 53.52 3.80 19.55
N ALA A 668 53.34 4.15 18.27
CA ALA A 668 53.04 3.19 17.21
C ALA A 668 54.28 2.49 16.60
N LEU A 669 55.50 2.90 16.94
CA LEU A 669 56.75 2.33 16.39
C LEU A 669 57.30 1.13 17.18
N ARG A 670 56.70 0.75 18.33
CA ARG A 670 57.14 -0.43 19.09
C ARG A 670 56.49 -1.74 18.61
N ASP A 671 55.28 -1.69 18.06
CA ASP A 671 54.52 -2.90 17.68
C ASP A 671 54.91 -3.52 16.33
N ILE A 672 55.80 -2.88 15.56
CA ILE A 672 56.31 -3.46 14.31
C ILE A 672 57.57 -4.32 14.54
N SER A 673 58.20 -4.24 15.72
CA SER A 673 59.45 -4.95 16.03
C SER A 673 59.28 -6.32 16.70
N SER A 674 58.07 -6.70 17.12
CA SER A 674 57.82 -7.92 17.90
C SER A 674 57.31 -9.13 17.10
N VAL A 675 57.01 -9.00 15.80
CA VAL A 675 56.43 -10.09 14.99
C VAL A 675 57.49 -10.93 14.24
N GLN A 676 58.79 -10.62 14.35
CA GLN A 676 59.86 -11.41 13.71
C GLN A 676 60.68 -12.32 14.63
N ARG A 677 60.19 -12.61 15.84
CA ARG A 677 60.77 -13.68 16.67
C ARG A 677 59.68 -14.48 17.35
N ASN A 678 59.20 -15.52 16.67
CA ASN A 678 59.26 -16.90 17.15
C ASN A 678 58.64 -17.82 16.10
N PHE A 679 59.24 -19.02 16.02
CA PHE A 679 58.93 -20.13 15.12
C PHE A 679 57.47 -20.58 15.14
#